data_AF-A0A2X4UWR3-F1
#
_entry.id   AF-A0A2X4UWR3-F1
#
_cell.length_a   1.000
_cell.length_b   1.000
_cell.length_c   1.000
_cell.angle_alpha   90.00
_cell.angle_beta   90.00
_cell.angle_gamma   90.00
#
_symmetry.space_group_name_H-M   'P 1'
#
loop_
_entity.id
_entity.type
_entity.pdbx_description
1 polymer ?
#
loop_
_entity_poly.entity_id
_entity_poly.type
_entity_poly.pdbx_seq_one_letter_code
_entity_poly.pdbx_strand_id
1 'polypeptide(L)'
;MDNALILTHLGAGVLTLTLNRPDRLNSFNDEMHHQLSEALTRAERDDEVRCLLITGAGRGFCAGQDLSDRNVSVEQQAPDLGLSVERFYNPLIRRLTALPKPVVCAVNGVAAGAGAALALACDIVIAADNASFIQSFCRLGLVPDSGGSWFLPRLAGHARAMGMALLGDKVSAQQALEWGMIWQVVAAGELTDHTQTLARHLATQPTYGLGLIKKPSTVRQPTASINSLSWSAIFSASAAAATIIAKASAPSSPNAHPFQREITMSLPNFNGTVAVIGAGTMGIGIAQVAAHAGHQVKLFDIAATAAQNALGALSLRLRQRVAAGKADADATEALLARIQPVDTLEQLADSTLIIEAVAEKLAIKQSLFRELEALCSPATLFASNTSSLSITAIGGALQHPQRLAGLHFFNPAPLMTLVEIVSGLDTGADTVATLQTLARQWGKQSVLCRSTPGFIVNRVARPFYAETLRALEERVADVATLDAVMRDAGCFAMGPLQLTDLIGQDINYAVTESVFQAFFQDPRFTPSLVQQELVAAGRLGRKSGCGFYRYDGEQTSSTAVCLPLSQAEPPRSIQLHGDEAGVAFLAGLLTGNAEAIIQPGQTSAFARIDEVTFMLTNGKTASQIAEETGTPVVLFDLSANYSQAPCVAISCAMQNDARHNDKVVRLLQSFGKQVILLPDYPGLLVMRTLAMLSNEALDAVNKGVASAEDIDSALRCGVNYPRGPLEWGAALGWRQILATLENLHRYYGEPRYRPMPLLRHYAFLSSGAE
;
A
#
# COMPACT_ATOMS: atom_id res chain seq x y z
N MET A 1 -42.52 24.71 -13.62
CA MET A 1 -41.60 25.86 -13.61
C MET A 1 -40.21 25.29 -13.52
N ASP A 2 -39.37 25.59 -14.50
CA ASP A 2 -38.08 24.91 -14.76
C ASP A 2 -37.20 24.81 -13.52
N ASN A 3 -37.01 23.59 -13.03
CA ASN A 3 -36.15 23.25 -11.89
C ASN A 3 -34.69 23.09 -12.37
N ALA A 4 -34.21 24.00 -13.22
CA ALA A 4 -32.87 23.93 -13.79
C ALA A 4 -31.82 24.15 -12.68
N LEU A 5 -31.02 23.11 -12.43
CA LEU A 5 -29.94 23.10 -11.43
C LEU A 5 -28.66 23.71 -11.98
N ILE A 6 -28.55 23.82 -13.31
CA ILE A 6 -27.52 24.58 -14.02
C ILE A 6 -28.20 25.58 -14.94
N LEU A 7 -28.07 26.88 -14.63
CA LEU A 7 -28.57 27.93 -15.52
C LEU A 7 -27.53 28.20 -16.61
N THR A 8 -27.99 28.29 -17.86
CA THR A 8 -27.13 28.57 -19.02
C THR A 8 -27.54 29.88 -19.68
N HIS A 9 -26.57 30.74 -19.97
CA HIS A 9 -26.80 31.97 -20.73
C HIS A 9 -25.67 32.16 -21.74
N LEU A 10 -25.99 32.21 -23.03
CA LEU A 10 -25.04 32.50 -24.10
C LEU A 10 -25.23 33.94 -24.56
N GLY A 11 -24.18 34.75 -24.49
CA GLY A 11 -24.20 36.13 -24.98
C GLY A 11 -22.81 36.62 -25.34
N ALA A 12 -22.69 37.31 -26.48
CA ALA A 12 -21.42 37.86 -26.99
C ALA A 12 -20.28 36.80 -27.04
N GLY A 13 -20.60 35.56 -27.40
CA GLY A 13 -19.65 34.45 -27.47
C GLY A 13 -19.23 33.85 -26.12
N VAL A 14 -19.84 34.28 -25.01
CA VAL A 14 -19.58 33.73 -23.67
C VAL A 14 -20.75 32.84 -23.26
N LEU A 15 -20.48 31.56 -23.00
CA LEU A 15 -21.43 30.68 -22.33
C LEU A 15 -21.22 30.77 -20.82
N THR A 16 -22.19 31.34 -20.11
CA THR A 16 -22.19 31.41 -18.66
C THR A 16 -22.98 30.24 -18.08
N LEU A 17 -22.34 29.46 -17.20
CA LEU A 17 -22.93 28.39 -16.43
C LEU A 17 -23.03 28.83 -14.96
N THR A 18 -24.25 28.83 -14.42
CA THR A 18 -24.49 29.15 -13.00
C THR A 18 -24.97 27.91 -12.27
N LEU A 19 -24.20 27.47 -11.27
CA LEU A 19 -24.58 26.40 -10.35
C LEU A 19 -25.76 26.90 -9.49
N ASN A 20 -26.93 26.28 -9.59
CA ASN A 20 -28.19 26.86 -9.12
C ASN A 20 -28.91 25.99 -8.08
N ARG A 21 -28.24 25.77 -6.94
CA ARG A 21 -28.86 25.23 -5.72
C ARG A 21 -28.43 26.08 -4.50
N PRO A 22 -28.76 27.39 -4.48
CA PRO A 22 -28.19 28.34 -3.52
C PRO A 22 -28.47 27.97 -2.06
N ASP A 23 -29.62 27.37 -1.78
CA ASP A 23 -30.02 26.92 -0.43
C ASP A 23 -29.14 25.79 0.11
N ARG A 24 -28.46 25.05 -0.79
CA ARG A 24 -27.55 23.95 -0.47
C ARG A 24 -26.10 24.28 -0.81
N LEU A 25 -25.74 25.56 -0.92
CA LEU A 25 -24.40 26.01 -1.32
C LEU A 25 -23.94 25.35 -2.64
N ASN A 26 -24.88 25.15 -3.56
CA ASN A 26 -24.62 24.56 -4.88
C ASN A 26 -23.93 23.19 -4.84
N SER A 27 -24.18 22.40 -3.78
CA SER A 27 -23.71 21.02 -3.73
C SER A 27 -24.31 20.18 -4.85
N PHE A 28 -23.54 19.27 -5.42
CA PHE A 28 -23.94 18.45 -6.56
C PHE A 28 -24.76 17.25 -6.11
N ASN A 29 -25.85 17.01 -6.83
CA ASN A 29 -26.50 15.72 -6.96
C ASN A 29 -26.30 15.17 -8.39
N ASP A 30 -26.75 13.95 -8.62
CA ASP A 30 -26.61 13.27 -9.91
C ASP A 30 -27.27 14.07 -11.06
N GLU A 31 -28.45 14.65 -10.83
CA GLU A 31 -29.14 15.49 -11.82
C GLU A 31 -28.32 16.72 -12.21
N MET A 32 -27.73 17.41 -11.23
CA MET A 32 -26.87 18.57 -11.48
C MET A 32 -25.59 18.19 -12.22
N HIS A 33 -25.04 16.99 -11.97
CA HIS A 33 -23.93 16.44 -12.76
C HIS A 33 -24.33 16.22 -14.23
N HIS A 34 -25.51 15.65 -14.47
CA HIS A 34 -26.03 15.45 -15.82
C HIS A 34 -26.24 16.77 -16.56
N GLN A 35 -26.91 17.74 -15.95
CA GLN A 35 -27.13 19.06 -16.56
C GLN A 35 -25.82 19.80 -16.84
N LEU A 36 -24.83 19.72 -15.94
CA LEU A 36 -23.52 20.34 -16.18
C LEU A 36 -22.77 19.63 -17.32
N SER A 37 -22.85 18.31 -17.37
CA SER A 37 -22.26 17.51 -18.46
C SER A 37 -22.87 17.86 -19.83
N GLU A 38 -24.18 18.08 -19.90
CA GLU A 38 -24.87 18.54 -21.11
C GLU A 38 -24.46 19.96 -21.50
N ALA A 39 -24.37 20.87 -20.53
CA ALA A 39 -23.90 22.23 -20.76
C ALA A 39 -22.45 22.27 -21.28
N LEU A 40 -21.58 21.38 -20.80
CA LEU A 40 -20.21 21.22 -21.32
C LEU A 40 -20.22 20.64 -22.74
N THR A 41 -21.12 19.71 -23.06
CA THR A 41 -21.26 19.19 -24.42
C THR A 41 -21.64 20.31 -25.39
N ARG A 42 -22.52 21.22 -24.96
CA ARG A 42 -22.82 22.44 -25.73
C ARG A 42 -21.57 23.31 -25.85
N ALA A 43 -20.86 23.57 -24.75
CA ALA A 43 -19.62 24.37 -24.79
C ALA A 43 -18.58 23.80 -25.77
N GLU A 44 -18.48 22.47 -25.89
CA GLU A 44 -17.57 21.78 -26.81
C GLU A 44 -18.00 21.90 -28.27
N ARG A 45 -19.30 21.75 -28.57
CA ARG A 45 -19.83 21.61 -29.94
C ARG A 45 -20.34 22.89 -30.58
N ASP A 46 -20.75 23.86 -29.77
CA ASP A 46 -21.37 25.09 -30.25
C ASP A 46 -20.28 26.12 -30.61
N ASP A 47 -20.09 26.36 -31.91
CA ASP A 47 -19.06 27.29 -32.42
C ASP A 47 -19.33 28.76 -32.05
N GLU A 48 -20.55 29.11 -31.65
CA GLU A 48 -20.84 30.44 -31.09
C GLU A 48 -20.21 30.62 -29.71
N VAL A 49 -19.95 29.52 -28.97
CA VAL A 49 -19.26 29.56 -27.69
C VAL A 49 -17.76 29.73 -27.93
N ARG A 50 -17.23 30.87 -27.51
CA ARG A 50 -15.80 31.24 -27.64
C ARG A 50 -15.07 31.30 -26.30
N CYS A 51 -15.79 31.45 -25.20
CA CYS A 51 -15.30 31.36 -23.83
C CYS A 51 -16.39 30.79 -22.90
N LEU A 52 -15.97 29.98 -21.92
CA LEU A 52 -16.84 29.43 -20.87
C LEU A 52 -16.62 30.21 -19.57
N LEU A 53 -17.70 30.67 -18.93
CA LEU A 53 -17.68 31.30 -17.60
C LEU A 53 -18.50 30.45 -16.63
N ILE A 54 -17.94 30.07 -15.48
CA ILE A 54 -18.63 29.27 -14.46
C ILE A 54 -18.71 30.06 -13.15
N THR A 55 -19.89 30.08 -12.52
CA THR A 55 -20.11 30.71 -11.20
C THR A 55 -21.21 29.99 -10.40
N GLY A 56 -21.41 30.36 -9.14
CA GLY A 56 -22.47 29.84 -8.28
C GLY A 56 -23.56 30.85 -7.99
N ALA A 57 -24.81 30.41 -7.89
CA ALA A 57 -25.91 31.22 -7.41
C ALA A 57 -25.85 31.39 -5.88
N GLY A 58 -26.33 32.54 -5.38
CA GLY A 58 -26.45 32.81 -3.95
C GLY A 58 -25.11 33.04 -3.25
N ARG A 59 -25.01 32.59 -2.00
CA ARG A 59 -23.94 32.96 -1.06
C ARG A 59 -22.65 32.12 -1.17
N GLY A 60 -22.57 31.18 -2.10
CA GLY A 60 -21.46 30.25 -2.22
C GLY A 60 -21.22 29.83 -3.66
N PHE A 61 -20.00 29.38 -3.95
CA PHE A 61 -19.67 28.82 -5.26
C PHE A 61 -20.17 27.38 -5.35
N CYS A 62 -19.58 26.47 -4.55
CA CYS A 62 -19.94 25.05 -4.52
C CYS A 62 -19.36 24.36 -3.26
N ALA A 63 -20.21 23.67 -2.50
CA ALA A 63 -19.79 22.90 -1.32
C ALA A 63 -19.29 21.47 -1.64
N GLY A 64 -19.27 21.05 -2.91
CA GLY A 64 -18.91 19.69 -3.33
C GLY A 64 -20.12 18.76 -3.44
N GLN A 65 -19.98 17.49 -3.05
CA GLN A 65 -21.05 16.49 -3.13
C GLN A 65 -22.14 16.77 -2.10
N ASP A 66 -23.41 16.69 -2.50
CA ASP A 66 -24.54 16.73 -1.56
C ASP A 66 -24.61 15.40 -0.78
N LEU A 67 -24.29 15.47 0.51
CA LEU A 67 -24.30 14.30 1.40
C LEU A 67 -25.71 13.91 1.86
N SER A 68 -26.70 14.81 1.72
CA SER A 68 -28.09 14.55 2.13
C SER A 68 -28.91 13.80 1.08
N ASP A 69 -28.41 13.73 -0.15
CA ASP A 69 -29.03 13.00 -1.26
C ASP A 69 -28.75 11.48 -1.22
N ARG A 70 -28.01 11.03 -0.19
CA ARG A 70 -27.64 9.62 0.05
C ARG A 70 -28.09 9.16 1.44
N ASN A 71 -29.35 9.39 1.78
CA ASN A 71 -29.93 8.85 3.02
C ASN A 71 -29.89 7.32 2.97
N VAL A 72 -28.96 6.74 3.74
CA VAL A 72 -28.82 5.31 3.97
C VAL A 72 -29.95 4.89 4.91
N SER A 73 -30.93 4.14 4.39
CA SER A 73 -31.80 3.32 5.24
C SER A 73 -30.96 2.15 5.77
N VAL A 74 -31.17 1.74 7.03
CA VAL A 74 -30.38 0.71 7.73
C VAL A 74 -30.37 -0.65 6.99
N GLU A 75 -31.27 -0.83 6.03
CA GLU A 75 -31.47 -2.03 5.22
C GLU A 75 -30.80 -1.97 3.83
N GLN A 76 -30.23 -0.83 3.41
CA GLN A 76 -29.56 -0.68 2.11
C GLN A 76 -28.03 -0.70 2.23
N GLN A 77 -27.41 -1.36 1.25
CA GLN A 77 -25.95 -1.45 1.08
C GLN A 77 -25.31 -0.04 1.10
N ALA A 78 -24.18 0.10 1.78
CA ALA A 78 -23.46 1.37 1.89
C ALA A 78 -23.24 2.00 0.49
N PRO A 79 -23.69 3.23 0.23
CA PRO A 79 -23.49 3.86 -1.08
C PRO A 79 -22.00 4.03 -1.36
N ASP A 80 -21.53 3.44 -2.46
CA ASP A 80 -20.15 3.58 -2.91
C ASP A 80 -19.88 5.03 -3.33
N LEU A 81 -19.14 5.77 -2.49
CA LEU A 81 -18.81 7.16 -2.77
C LEU A 81 -17.79 7.30 -3.92
N GLY A 82 -17.01 6.25 -4.23
CA GLY A 82 -16.07 6.21 -5.35
C GLY A 82 -16.75 6.27 -6.71
N LEU A 83 -17.92 5.63 -6.84
CA LEU A 83 -18.72 5.68 -8.07
C LEU A 83 -19.05 7.12 -8.49
N SER A 84 -19.34 8.02 -7.55
CA SER A 84 -19.62 9.44 -7.87
C SER A 84 -18.41 10.13 -8.50
N VAL A 85 -17.25 9.86 -7.93
CA VAL A 85 -15.98 10.45 -8.36
C VAL A 85 -15.61 9.93 -9.74
N GLU A 86 -15.72 8.62 -9.98
CA GLU A 86 -15.38 8.01 -11.28
C GLU A 86 -16.39 8.31 -12.37
N ARG A 87 -17.69 8.25 -12.05
CA ARG A 87 -18.78 8.43 -13.02
C ARG A 87 -19.02 9.88 -13.39
N PHE A 88 -18.87 10.80 -12.43
CA PHE A 88 -19.27 12.20 -12.63
C PHE A 88 -18.12 13.18 -12.51
N TYR A 89 -17.45 13.28 -11.36
CA TYR A 89 -16.47 14.35 -11.12
C TYR A 89 -15.21 14.24 -11.98
N ASN A 90 -14.56 13.07 -12.03
CA ASN A 90 -13.33 12.88 -12.79
C ASN A 90 -13.52 13.14 -14.30
N PRO A 91 -14.57 12.60 -14.96
CA PRO A 91 -14.87 12.93 -16.35
C PRO A 91 -15.12 14.42 -16.56
N LEU A 92 -15.88 15.05 -15.67
CA LEU A 92 -16.22 16.48 -15.75
C LEU A 92 -14.96 17.36 -15.65
N ILE A 93 -14.08 17.09 -14.68
CA ILE A 93 -12.82 17.81 -14.49
C ILE A 93 -11.92 17.64 -15.72
N ARG A 94 -11.79 16.40 -16.23
CA ARG A 94 -11.02 16.13 -17.46
C ARG A 94 -11.56 16.93 -18.65
N ARG A 95 -12.88 16.97 -18.85
CA ARG A 95 -13.53 17.74 -19.92
C ARG A 95 -13.28 19.23 -19.78
N LEU A 96 -13.39 19.79 -18.58
CA LEU A 96 -13.10 21.21 -18.32
C LEU A 96 -11.65 21.56 -18.68
N THR A 97 -10.68 20.76 -18.19
CA THR A 97 -9.25 21.00 -18.48
C THR A 97 -8.89 20.80 -19.95
N ALA A 98 -9.58 19.89 -20.65
CA ALA A 98 -9.34 19.59 -22.07
C ALA A 98 -10.13 20.52 -23.02
N LEU A 99 -11.03 21.37 -22.51
CA LEU A 99 -11.88 22.21 -23.34
C LEU A 99 -11.00 23.11 -24.23
N PRO A 100 -11.15 23.10 -25.57
CA PRO A 100 -10.33 23.88 -26.49
C PRO A 100 -10.70 25.37 -26.52
N LYS A 101 -11.35 25.87 -25.47
CA LYS A 101 -11.85 27.22 -25.28
C LYS A 101 -11.45 27.71 -23.88
N PRO A 102 -11.17 29.00 -23.67
CA PRO A 102 -10.86 29.54 -22.35
C PRO A 102 -12.00 29.33 -21.35
N VAL A 103 -11.65 28.91 -20.13
CA VAL A 103 -12.57 28.67 -19.02
C VAL A 103 -12.22 29.61 -17.86
N VAL A 104 -13.14 30.53 -17.57
CA VAL A 104 -13.05 31.46 -16.44
C VAL A 104 -13.96 30.98 -15.32
N CYS A 105 -13.47 30.97 -14.09
CA CYS A 105 -14.24 30.66 -12.90
C CYS A 105 -14.39 31.89 -12.01
N ALA A 106 -15.63 32.25 -11.67
CA ALA A 106 -15.98 33.32 -10.76
C ALA A 106 -16.44 32.73 -9.42
N VAL A 107 -15.56 32.70 -8.43
CA VAL A 107 -15.81 32.12 -7.10
C VAL A 107 -16.45 33.19 -6.20
N ASN A 108 -17.78 33.18 -6.13
CA ASN A 108 -18.62 34.16 -5.43
C ASN A 108 -18.77 33.94 -3.92
N GLY A 109 -18.13 32.90 -3.36
CA GLY A 109 -18.22 32.56 -1.94
C GLY A 109 -17.46 31.28 -1.61
N VAL A 110 -18.00 30.45 -0.72
CA VAL A 110 -17.32 29.20 -0.31
C VAL A 110 -17.20 28.21 -1.48
N ALA A 111 -15.99 27.71 -1.71
CA ALA A 111 -15.67 26.55 -2.53
C ALA A 111 -15.05 25.46 -1.65
N ALA A 112 -15.72 24.32 -1.48
CA ALA A 112 -15.29 23.26 -0.56
C ALA A 112 -15.26 21.89 -1.23
N GLY A 113 -14.33 21.04 -0.81
CA GLY A 113 -14.18 19.67 -1.30
C GLY A 113 -14.05 19.62 -2.83
N ALA A 114 -14.86 18.78 -3.47
CA ALA A 114 -14.93 18.70 -4.93
C ALA A 114 -15.32 20.04 -5.61
N GLY A 115 -16.02 20.94 -4.91
CA GLY A 115 -16.32 22.29 -5.40
C GLY A 115 -15.08 23.19 -5.49
N ALA A 116 -14.13 23.03 -4.57
CA ALA A 116 -12.82 23.68 -4.68
C ALA A 116 -12.02 23.09 -5.85
N ALA A 117 -12.06 21.77 -6.04
CA ALA A 117 -11.40 21.11 -7.16
C ALA A 117 -11.96 21.56 -8.52
N LEU A 118 -13.29 21.72 -8.62
CA LEU A 118 -13.97 22.28 -9.80
C LEU A 118 -13.48 23.68 -10.14
N ALA A 119 -13.38 24.56 -9.15
CA ALA A 119 -12.89 25.92 -9.37
C ALA A 119 -11.44 25.91 -9.86
N LEU A 120 -10.56 25.16 -9.18
CA LEU A 120 -9.13 25.10 -9.47
C LEU A 120 -8.76 24.37 -10.77
N ALA A 121 -9.72 23.67 -11.38
CA ALA A 121 -9.55 23.06 -12.70
C ALA A 121 -9.76 24.03 -13.87
N CYS A 122 -10.28 25.24 -13.60
CA CYS A 122 -10.49 26.28 -14.63
C CYS A 122 -9.18 27.03 -14.93
N ASP A 123 -9.08 27.61 -16.14
CA ASP A 123 -7.83 28.26 -16.58
C ASP A 123 -7.53 29.55 -15.82
N ILE A 124 -8.57 30.34 -15.55
CA ILE A 124 -8.47 31.60 -14.81
C ILE A 124 -9.51 31.60 -13.70
N VAL A 125 -9.05 31.62 -12.47
CA VAL A 125 -9.92 31.68 -11.28
C VAL A 125 -9.85 33.08 -10.68
N ILE A 126 -11.01 33.73 -10.59
CA ILE A 126 -11.18 35.03 -9.93
C ILE A 126 -12.15 34.85 -8.78
N ALA A 127 -11.76 35.28 -7.58
CA ALA A 127 -12.54 35.12 -6.38
C ALA A 127 -13.01 36.47 -5.81
N ALA A 128 -14.20 36.50 -5.22
CA ALA A 128 -14.60 37.60 -4.35
C ALA A 128 -13.71 37.64 -3.09
N ASP A 129 -13.47 38.82 -2.54
CA ASP A 129 -12.73 39.04 -1.30
C ASP A 129 -13.29 38.26 -0.09
N ASN A 130 -14.60 38.00 -0.08
CA ASN A 130 -15.29 37.20 0.92
C ASN A 130 -15.30 35.67 0.64
N ALA A 131 -14.70 35.23 -0.47
CA ALA A 131 -14.64 33.82 -0.85
C ALA A 131 -13.60 33.02 -0.06
N SER A 132 -13.70 31.70 -0.11
CA SER A 132 -12.74 30.82 0.55
C SER A 132 -12.70 29.41 -0.01
N PHE A 133 -11.54 28.77 0.14
CA PHE A 133 -11.25 27.43 -0.33
C PHE A 133 -11.03 26.48 0.86
N ILE A 134 -11.69 25.32 0.85
CA ILE A 134 -11.65 24.34 1.96
C ILE A 134 -11.47 22.92 1.41
N GLN A 135 -10.47 22.19 1.92
CA GLN A 135 -10.29 20.75 1.65
C GLN A 135 -10.94 19.93 2.78
N SER A 136 -12.27 19.82 2.76
CA SER A 136 -13.05 19.25 3.88
C SER A 136 -12.97 17.71 4.03
N PHE A 137 -12.20 17.03 3.19
CA PHE A 137 -12.16 15.57 3.08
C PHE A 137 -11.72 14.88 4.38
N CYS A 138 -10.68 15.38 5.06
CA CYS A 138 -10.17 14.77 6.29
C CYS A 138 -11.22 14.70 7.43
N ARG A 139 -12.16 15.65 7.47
CA ARG A 139 -13.25 15.71 8.46
C ARG A 139 -14.30 14.63 8.24
N LEU A 140 -14.33 14.04 7.05
CA LEU A 140 -15.26 13.00 6.64
C LEU A 140 -14.58 11.64 6.48
N GLY A 141 -13.30 11.53 6.87
CA GLY A 141 -12.51 10.32 6.63
C GLY A 141 -12.22 10.08 5.16
N LEU A 142 -12.22 11.11 4.31
CA LEU A 142 -11.96 11.02 2.88
C LEU A 142 -10.61 11.66 2.53
N VAL A 143 -10.16 11.43 1.30
CA VAL A 143 -8.96 12.07 0.73
C VAL A 143 -9.34 13.10 -0.33
N PRO A 144 -8.49 14.12 -0.61
CA PRO A 144 -8.73 15.02 -1.73
C PRO A 144 -8.84 14.29 -3.08
N ASP A 145 -10.06 14.19 -3.58
CA ASP A 145 -10.43 13.57 -4.85
C ASP A 145 -10.68 14.62 -5.95
N SER A 146 -11.27 14.20 -7.08
CA SER A 146 -11.76 15.10 -8.15
C SER A 146 -10.69 16.05 -8.70
N GLY A 147 -9.42 15.64 -8.66
CA GLY A 147 -8.26 16.44 -9.07
C GLY A 147 -7.65 17.32 -7.98
N GLY A 148 -8.24 17.40 -6.79
CA GLY A 148 -7.70 18.16 -5.66
C GLY A 148 -6.27 17.74 -5.29
N SER A 149 -6.02 16.44 -5.20
CA SER A 149 -4.68 15.87 -4.97
C SER A 149 -3.68 16.11 -6.11
N TRP A 150 -4.15 16.50 -7.30
CA TRP A 150 -3.32 16.80 -8.47
C TRP A 150 -3.02 18.29 -8.63
N PHE A 151 -4.05 19.14 -8.60
CA PHE A 151 -3.93 20.58 -8.83
C PHE A 151 -3.30 21.28 -7.63
N LEU A 152 -3.71 20.92 -6.40
CA LEU A 152 -3.33 21.68 -5.22
C LEU A 152 -1.81 21.71 -4.97
N PRO A 153 -1.06 20.58 -5.10
CA PRO A 153 0.40 20.62 -4.96
C PRO A 153 1.11 21.40 -6.07
N ARG A 154 0.50 21.51 -7.26
CA ARG A 154 1.06 22.25 -8.41
C ARG A 154 0.81 23.75 -8.32
N LEU A 155 -0.32 24.14 -7.74
CA LEU A 155 -0.71 25.52 -7.57
C LEU A 155 -0.10 26.13 -6.30
N ALA A 156 -0.25 25.47 -5.16
CA ALA A 156 0.16 26.00 -3.85
C ALA A 156 1.53 25.49 -3.35
N GLY A 157 2.10 24.48 -4.00
CA GLY A 157 3.28 23.75 -3.52
C GLY A 157 2.94 22.67 -2.48
N HIS A 158 3.81 21.67 -2.36
CA HIS A 158 3.54 20.45 -1.59
C HIS A 158 3.20 20.70 -0.12
N ALA A 159 3.97 21.55 0.58
CA ALA A 159 3.78 21.79 2.02
C ALA A 159 2.41 22.41 2.34
N ARG A 160 2.00 23.44 1.58
CA ARG A 160 0.69 24.11 1.76
C ARG A 160 -0.45 23.18 1.36
N ALA A 161 -0.28 22.42 0.28
CA ALA A 161 -1.27 21.42 -0.15
C ALA A 161 -1.50 20.35 0.92
N MET A 162 -0.43 19.82 1.53
CA MET A 162 -0.54 18.86 2.64
C MET A 162 -1.19 19.47 3.88
N GLY A 163 -0.82 20.70 4.26
CA GLY A 163 -1.46 21.40 5.38
C GLY A 163 -2.96 21.59 5.17
N MET A 164 -3.37 22.07 3.99
CA MET A 164 -4.78 22.20 3.63
C MET A 164 -5.52 20.86 3.67
N ALA A 165 -4.93 19.80 3.11
CA ALA A 165 -5.55 18.49 3.02
C ALA A 165 -5.68 17.78 4.38
N LEU A 166 -4.66 17.89 5.24
CA LEU A 166 -4.64 17.21 6.54
C LEU A 166 -5.43 17.96 7.61
N LEU A 167 -5.38 19.29 7.63
CA LEU A 167 -6.05 20.11 8.65
C LEU A 167 -7.50 20.46 8.25
N GLY A 168 -7.78 20.52 6.95
CA GLY A 168 -9.10 20.90 6.42
C GLY A 168 -9.46 22.36 6.70
N ASP A 169 -8.48 23.21 7.00
CA ASP A 169 -8.67 24.61 7.35
C ASP A 169 -9.12 25.46 6.16
N LYS A 170 -9.77 26.58 6.49
CA LYS A 170 -10.26 27.56 5.51
C LYS A 170 -9.12 28.44 5.03
N VAL A 171 -8.94 28.51 3.71
CA VAL A 171 -8.02 29.45 3.04
C VAL A 171 -8.83 30.61 2.48
N SER A 172 -8.47 31.85 2.83
CA SER A 172 -9.14 33.05 2.32
C SER A 172 -8.80 33.30 0.84
N ALA A 173 -9.62 34.07 0.13
CA ALA A 173 -9.34 34.46 -1.25
C ALA A 173 -7.97 35.16 -1.39
N GLN A 174 -7.64 36.05 -0.46
CA GLN A 174 -6.36 36.75 -0.42
C GLN A 174 -5.17 35.79 -0.25
N GLN A 175 -5.30 34.83 0.67
CA GLN A 175 -4.25 33.83 0.90
C GLN A 175 -4.11 32.88 -0.29
N ALA A 176 -5.23 32.52 -0.95
CA ALA A 176 -5.21 31.71 -2.16
C ALA A 176 -4.47 32.43 -3.30
N LEU A 177 -4.63 33.75 -3.44
CA LEU A 177 -3.88 34.56 -4.40
C LEU A 177 -2.38 34.57 -4.07
N GLU A 178 -2.02 34.84 -2.82
CA GLU A 178 -0.62 34.85 -2.35
C GLU A 178 0.09 33.50 -2.53
N TRP A 179 -0.68 32.40 -2.48
CA TRP A 179 -0.15 31.06 -2.67
C TRP A 179 -0.05 30.64 -4.13
N GLY A 180 -0.57 31.44 -5.07
CA GLY A 180 -0.62 31.10 -6.50
C GLY A 180 -1.75 30.14 -6.89
N MET A 181 -2.77 29.98 -6.02
CA MET A 181 -3.92 29.12 -6.30
C MET A 181 -4.91 29.73 -7.30
N ILE A 182 -5.02 31.04 -7.32
CA ILE A 182 -5.99 31.79 -8.14
C ILE A 182 -5.30 32.99 -8.80
N TRP A 183 -5.92 33.52 -9.85
CA TRP A 183 -5.37 34.64 -10.63
C TRP A 183 -5.58 36.00 -9.96
N GLN A 184 -6.78 36.24 -9.41
CA GLN A 184 -7.15 37.56 -8.89
C GLN A 184 -8.22 37.47 -7.80
N VAL A 185 -8.17 38.45 -6.88
CA VAL A 185 -9.24 38.76 -5.91
C VAL A 185 -9.86 40.10 -6.28
N VAL A 186 -11.18 40.21 -6.22
CA VAL A 186 -11.94 41.46 -6.45
C VAL A 186 -12.99 41.65 -5.36
N ALA A 187 -13.51 42.86 -5.19
CA ALA A 187 -14.61 43.10 -4.26
C ALA A 187 -15.84 42.26 -4.66
N ALA A 188 -16.56 41.69 -3.69
CA ALA A 188 -17.69 40.80 -3.97
C ALA A 188 -18.76 41.42 -4.92
N GLY A 189 -19.02 42.73 -4.80
CA GLY A 189 -19.95 43.46 -5.66
C GLY A 189 -19.49 43.63 -7.10
N GLU A 190 -18.18 43.50 -7.38
CA GLU A 190 -17.58 43.71 -8.70
C GLU A 190 -17.31 42.40 -9.45
N LEU A 191 -17.38 41.25 -8.77
CA LEU A 191 -16.99 39.95 -9.32
C LEU A 191 -17.70 39.61 -10.64
N THR A 192 -19.01 39.84 -10.70
CA THR A 192 -19.82 39.49 -11.86
C THR A 192 -19.42 40.32 -13.08
N ASP A 193 -19.36 41.64 -12.93
CA ASP A 193 -19.03 42.55 -14.03
C ASP A 193 -17.59 42.36 -14.50
N HIS A 194 -16.66 42.14 -13.56
CA HIS A 194 -15.24 41.93 -13.86
C HIS A 194 -15.02 40.63 -14.64
N THR A 195 -15.61 39.53 -14.19
CA THR A 195 -15.45 38.22 -14.85
C THR A 195 -16.19 38.15 -16.19
N GLN A 196 -17.36 38.79 -16.31
CA GLN A 196 -18.05 38.98 -17.59
C GLN A 196 -17.20 39.79 -18.59
N THR A 197 -16.58 40.88 -18.13
CA THR A 197 -15.72 41.72 -18.97
C THR A 197 -14.51 40.93 -19.47
N LEU A 198 -13.84 40.18 -18.59
CA LEU A 198 -12.73 39.31 -18.97
C LEU A 198 -13.17 38.22 -19.96
N ALA A 199 -14.28 37.51 -19.68
CA ALA A 199 -14.77 36.45 -20.54
C ALA A 199 -15.15 36.98 -21.94
N ARG A 200 -15.78 38.16 -22.03
CA ARG A 200 -16.09 38.83 -23.30
C ARG A 200 -14.83 39.23 -24.04
N HIS A 201 -13.83 39.74 -23.33
CA HIS A 201 -12.53 40.04 -23.94
C HIS A 201 -11.90 38.77 -24.53
N LEU A 202 -11.87 37.66 -23.79
CA LEU A 202 -11.37 36.37 -24.29
C LEU A 202 -12.18 35.85 -25.47
N ALA A 203 -13.51 36.07 -25.46
CA ALA A 203 -14.38 35.69 -26.56
C ALA A 203 -14.07 36.47 -27.87
N THR A 204 -13.51 37.68 -27.81
CA THR A 204 -13.09 38.41 -29.02
C THR A 204 -11.69 37.99 -29.53
N GLN A 205 -10.93 37.22 -28.76
CA GLN A 205 -9.60 36.75 -29.15
C GLN A 205 -9.66 35.50 -30.04
N PRO A 206 -8.55 35.10 -30.70
CA PRO A 206 -8.46 33.86 -31.47
C PRO A 206 -8.63 32.60 -30.59
N THR A 207 -9.87 32.10 -30.48
CA THR A 207 -10.26 31.00 -29.59
C THR A 207 -9.41 29.75 -29.78
N TYR A 208 -9.13 29.35 -31.03
CA TYR A 208 -8.29 28.20 -31.32
C TYR A 208 -6.86 28.37 -30.79
N GLY A 209 -6.27 29.57 -30.98
CA GLY A 209 -4.95 29.90 -30.45
C GLY A 209 -4.91 29.86 -28.93
N LEU A 210 -5.92 30.43 -28.26
CA LEU A 210 -6.04 30.35 -26.80
C LEU A 210 -6.23 28.90 -26.32
N GLY A 211 -7.01 28.08 -27.04
CA GLY A 211 -7.15 26.66 -26.75
C GLY A 211 -5.85 25.88 -26.87
N LEU A 212 -4.95 26.26 -27.78
CA LEU A 212 -3.61 25.67 -27.89
C LEU A 212 -2.66 26.11 -26.77
N ILE A 213 -2.77 27.36 -26.28
CA ILE A 213 -1.98 27.85 -25.13
C ILE A 213 -2.25 27.01 -23.88
N LYS A 214 -3.49 26.55 -23.70
CA LYS A 214 -3.90 25.66 -22.61
C LYS A 214 -3.28 24.26 -22.70
N LYS A 215 -2.86 23.83 -23.90
CA LYS A 215 -2.22 22.53 -24.05
C LYS A 215 -0.81 22.62 -23.47
N PRO A 216 -0.39 21.68 -22.61
CA PRO A 216 0.96 21.68 -22.08
C PRO A 216 1.95 21.66 -23.26
N SER A 217 2.72 22.74 -23.39
CA SER A 217 3.77 22.84 -24.40
C SER A 217 4.80 21.74 -24.10
N THR A 218 5.03 20.88 -25.10
CA THR A 218 6.04 19.82 -25.10
C THR A 218 7.45 20.43 -25.02
N VAL A 219 7.84 20.88 -23.83
CA VAL A 219 9.23 21.13 -23.44
C VAL A 219 9.44 20.49 -22.06
N ARG A 220 9.78 19.20 -22.12
CA ARG A 220 10.60 18.47 -21.14
C ARG A 220 10.16 18.50 -19.66
N GLN A 221 9.19 17.66 -19.29
CA GLN A 221 9.23 16.87 -18.05
C GLN A 221 8.60 15.48 -18.29
N PRO A 222 9.13 14.39 -17.70
CA PRO A 222 8.63 13.04 -17.95
C PRO A 222 7.32 12.78 -17.20
N THR A 223 6.31 12.35 -17.95
CA THR A 223 5.22 11.44 -17.57
C THR A 223 4.72 11.50 -16.13
N ALA A 224 3.91 12.50 -15.83
CA ALA A 224 2.81 12.34 -14.90
C ALA A 224 1.53 12.58 -15.70
N SER A 225 0.96 11.50 -16.25
CA SER A 225 -0.36 11.57 -16.88
C SER A 225 -1.43 11.69 -15.79
N ILE A 226 -2.61 12.16 -16.21
CA ILE A 226 -3.85 12.42 -15.45
C ILE A 226 -4.45 11.17 -14.72
N ASN A 227 -3.67 10.09 -14.55
CA ASN A 227 -4.05 8.84 -13.88
C ASN A 227 -4.09 8.92 -12.34
N SER A 228 -3.61 10.01 -11.71
CA SER A 228 -3.80 10.26 -10.27
C SER A 228 -5.28 10.42 -9.86
N LEU A 229 -6.15 10.70 -10.83
CA LEU A 229 -7.61 10.83 -10.61
C LEU A 229 -8.29 9.49 -10.29
N SER A 230 -7.83 8.34 -10.81
CA SER A 230 -8.47 7.05 -10.49
C SER A 230 -8.05 6.53 -9.10
N TRP A 231 -6.79 6.74 -8.71
CA TRP A 231 -6.29 6.33 -7.40
C TRP A 231 -7.01 7.02 -6.24
N SER A 232 -7.30 8.33 -6.37
CA SER A 232 -8.03 9.08 -5.33
C SER A 232 -9.50 8.65 -5.18
N ALA A 233 -10.14 8.17 -6.24
CA ALA A 233 -11.48 7.60 -6.18
C ALA A 233 -11.51 6.25 -5.44
N ILE A 234 -10.54 5.37 -5.71
CA ILE A 234 -10.38 4.06 -5.04
C ILE A 234 -10.12 4.24 -3.53
N PHE A 235 -9.26 5.20 -3.15
CA PHE A 235 -9.02 5.52 -1.73
C PHE A 235 -10.23 6.14 -1.04
N SER A 236 -10.99 7.01 -1.72
CA SER A 236 -12.21 7.62 -1.17
C SER A 236 -13.35 6.61 -1.02
N ALA A 237 -13.51 5.67 -1.96
CA ALA A 237 -14.48 4.57 -1.87
C ALA A 237 -14.19 3.68 -0.65
N SER A 238 -12.93 3.31 -0.47
CA SER A 238 -12.46 2.46 0.63
C SER A 238 -12.66 3.13 2.00
N ALA A 239 -12.38 4.44 2.09
CA ALA A 239 -12.53 5.20 3.33
C ALA A 239 -13.99 5.58 3.64
N ALA A 240 -14.81 5.79 2.61
CA ALA A 240 -16.26 5.95 2.73
C ALA A 240 -16.96 4.67 3.21
N ALA A 241 -16.57 3.51 2.67
CA ALA A 241 -17.06 2.22 3.11
C ALA A 241 -16.74 1.98 4.60
N ALA A 242 -15.52 2.31 5.04
CA ALA A 242 -15.14 2.26 6.45
C ALA A 242 -15.98 3.21 7.33
N THR A 243 -16.35 4.39 6.82
CA THR A 243 -17.13 5.40 7.55
C THR A 243 -18.63 5.08 7.59
N ILE A 244 -19.19 4.49 6.53
CA ILE A 244 -20.60 4.06 6.49
C ILE A 244 -20.79 2.80 7.35
N ILE A 245 -19.83 1.88 7.39
CA ILE A 245 -19.82 0.74 8.32
C ILE A 245 -19.76 1.23 9.79
N ALA A 246 -19.02 2.31 10.06
CA ALA A 246 -18.96 2.93 11.39
C ALA A 246 -20.21 3.75 11.78
N LYS A 247 -21.00 4.24 10.81
CA LYS A 247 -22.26 4.99 11.06
C LYS A 247 -23.52 4.12 11.06
N ALA A 248 -23.54 3.02 10.31
CA ALA A 248 -24.64 2.04 10.31
C ALA A 248 -24.72 1.22 11.61
N SER A 249 -23.69 1.31 12.47
CA SER A 249 -23.60 0.63 13.77
C SER A 249 -24.01 1.51 14.96
N ALA A 250 -24.69 2.64 14.74
CA ALA A 250 -25.31 3.45 15.79
C ALA A 250 -26.85 3.28 15.79
N PRO A 251 -27.51 2.95 16.93
CA PRO A 251 -28.92 2.53 16.94
C PRO A 251 -29.93 3.69 16.97
N SER A 252 -31.11 3.48 16.36
CA SER A 252 -32.26 4.42 16.33
C SER A 252 -33.63 3.80 16.71
N SER A 253 -33.88 3.61 18.03
CA SER A 253 -35.19 3.66 18.75
C SER A 253 -36.34 2.64 18.45
N PRO A 254 -37.49 2.60 19.20
CA PRO A 254 -37.74 1.83 20.45
C PRO A 254 -38.95 0.83 20.40
N ASN A 255 -39.03 -0.07 21.40
CA ASN A 255 -40.09 -1.08 21.73
C ASN A 255 -39.95 -2.45 21.01
N ALA A 256 -40.08 -3.64 21.61
CA ALA A 256 -40.20 -4.18 22.98
C ALA A 256 -39.89 -5.71 22.82
N HIS A 257 -39.06 -6.39 23.63
CA HIS A 257 -39.41 -7.12 24.87
C HIS A 257 -38.23 -8.06 25.26
N PRO A 258 -38.19 -8.59 26.49
CA PRO A 258 -37.07 -8.40 27.41
C PRO A 258 -36.19 -9.64 27.52
N PHE A 259 -34.86 -9.47 27.53
CA PHE A 259 -33.87 -10.23 28.32
C PHE A 259 -32.47 -9.93 27.76
N GLN A 260 -31.99 -8.70 27.94
CA GLN A 260 -30.57 -8.39 27.86
C GLN A 260 -30.33 -7.17 28.75
N ARG A 261 -29.71 -7.41 29.91
CA ARG A 261 -29.10 -6.34 30.71
C ARG A 261 -27.92 -5.82 29.89
N GLU A 262 -28.02 -4.60 29.36
CA GLU A 262 -26.92 -3.87 28.75
C GLU A 262 -25.78 -3.71 29.79
N ILE A 263 -24.60 -4.21 29.45
CA ILE A 263 -23.34 -3.74 30.02
C ILE A 263 -22.76 -2.78 28.98
N THR A 264 -22.92 -1.48 29.22
CA THR A 264 -22.25 -0.43 28.45
C THR A 264 -20.75 -0.49 28.78
N MET A 265 -19.93 -1.14 27.95
CA MET A 265 -18.47 -1.00 28.06
C MET A 265 -18.04 0.28 27.34
N SER A 266 -17.82 1.34 28.11
CA SER A 266 -16.87 2.38 27.75
C SER A 266 -15.52 1.73 27.45
N LEU A 267 -15.00 1.81 26.23
CA LEU A 267 -13.64 1.33 25.94
C LEU A 267 -12.65 2.15 26.79
N PRO A 268 -11.94 1.53 27.75
CA PRO A 268 -11.08 2.27 28.65
C PRO A 268 -9.85 2.76 27.90
N ASN A 269 -9.44 4.01 28.16
CA ASN A 269 -8.03 4.38 27.96
C ASN A 269 -7.20 3.42 28.84
N PHE A 270 -6.41 2.55 28.21
CA PHE A 270 -5.51 1.66 28.93
C PHE A 270 -4.44 2.54 29.61
N ASN A 271 -4.63 2.86 30.89
CA ASN A 271 -3.79 3.80 31.62
C ASN A 271 -3.20 3.13 32.86
N GLY A 272 -2.55 1.97 32.65
CA GLY A 272 -2.02 1.13 33.71
C GLY A 272 -0.55 0.74 33.51
N THR A 273 0.01 0.14 34.55
CA THR A 273 1.38 -0.39 34.57
C THR A 273 1.52 -1.60 33.64
N VAL A 274 2.58 -1.62 32.86
CA VAL A 274 2.96 -2.73 31.97
C VAL A 274 4.13 -3.48 32.59
N ALA A 275 4.05 -4.80 32.71
CA ALA A 275 5.22 -5.63 33.03
C ALA A 275 5.80 -6.23 31.75
N VAL A 276 7.13 -6.29 31.66
CA VAL A 276 7.85 -7.02 30.63
C VAL A 276 8.76 -8.04 31.30
N ILE A 277 8.63 -9.31 30.91
CA ILE A 277 9.37 -10.42 31.52
C ILE A 277 10.40 -10.96 30.52
N GLY A 278 11.67 -10.93 30.92
CA GLY A 278 12.83 -11.13 30.07
C GLY A 278 13.45 -9.79 29.70
N ALA A 279 14.73 -9.59 30.04
CA ALA A 279 15.47 -8.36 29.79
C ALA A 279 16.45 -8.46 28.59
N GLY A 280 16.31 -9.52 27.77
CA GLY A 280 17.04 -9.66 26.52
C GLY A 280 16.66 -8.60 25.48
N THR A 281 17.20 -8.71 24.27
CA THR A 281 17.04 -7.72 23.18
C THR A 281 15.58 -7.35 22.91
N MET A 282 14.68 -8.33 22.85
CA MET A 282 13.25 -8.08 22.62
C MET A 282 12.59 -7.42 23.83
N GLY A 283 12.82 -7.96 25.03
CA GLY A 283 12.19 -7.47 26.25
C GLY A 283 12.53 -6.00 26.56
N ILE A 284 13.81 -5.62 26.52
CA ILE A 284 14.19 -4.21 26.72
C ILE A 284 13.66 -3.30 25.60
N GLY A 285 13.55 -3.82 24.37
CA GLY A 285 12.94 -3.11 23.25
C GLY A 285 11.44 -2.87 23.42
N ILE A 286 10.71 -3.87 23.91
CA ILE A 286 9.26 -3.78 24.21
C ILE A 286 9.05 -2.83 25.40
N ALA A 287 9.88 -2.93 26.44
CA ALA A 287 9.85 -2.00 27.57
C ALA A 287 10.06 -0.54 27.12
N GLN A 288 11.00 -0.31 26.19
CA GLN A 288 11.20 1.01 25.57
C GLN A 288 9.94 1.50 24.83
N VAL A 289 9.26 0.63 24.07
CA VAL A 289 8.03 0.99 23.35
C VAL A 289 6.92 1.38 24.32
N ALA A 290 6.67 0.56 25.34
CA ALA A 290 5.64 0.84 26.35
C ALA A 290 5.93 2.12 27.14
N ALA A 291 7.18 2.34 27.55
CA ALA A 291 7.60 3.54 28.26
C ALA A 291 7.49 4.80 27.38
N HIS A 292 7.81 4.70 26.09
CA HIS A 292 7.64 5.80 25.13
C HIS A 292 6.17 6.20 24.99
N ALA A 293 5.26 5.22 24.99
CA ALA A 293 3.82 5.44 24.95
C ALA A 293 3.23 6.01 26.26
N GLY A 294 4.02 6.17 27.31
CA GLY A 294 3.62 6.82 28.56
C GLY A 294 3.40 5.91 29.75
N HIS A 295 3.53 4.58 29.58
CA HIS A 295 3.29 3.63 30.67
C HIS A 295 4.44 3.60 31.68
N GLN A 296 4.11 3.36 32.95
CA GLN A 296 5.07 2.81 33.91
C GLN A 296 5.34 1.36 33.52
N VAL A 297 6.62 0.98 33.47
CA VAL A 297 7.07 -0.33 33.03
C VAL A 297 7.88 -1.02 34.11
N LYS A 298 7.43 -2.20 34.53
CA LYS A 298 8.20 -3.09 35.41
C LYS A 298 8.95 -4.11 34.57
N LEU A 299 10.28 -4.11 34.64
CA LEU A 299 11.14 -5.02 33.89
C LEU A 299 11.68 -6.10 34.83
N PHE A 300 11.30 -7.35 34.58
CA PHE A 300 11.75 -8.50 35.35
C PHE A 300 12.63 -9.42 34.50
N ASP A 301 13.67 -10.00 35.10
CA ASP A 301 14.43 -11.12 34.54
C ASP A 301 14.81 -12.08 35.67
N ILE A 302 14.87 -13.38 35.37
CA ILE A 302 15.27 -14.40 36.36
C ILE A 302 16.74 -14.24 36.78
N ALA A 303 17.57 -13.66 35.92
CA ALA A 303 18.93 -13.30 36.25
C ALA A 303 18.94 -11.95 36.97
N ALA A 304 19.28 -11.96 38.26
CA ALA A 304 19.15 -10.83 39.19
C ALA A 304 19.70 -9.47 38.69
N THR A 305 20.73 -9.46 37.83
CA THR A 305 21.33 -8.23 37.29
C THR A 305 20.96 -7.93 35.84
N ALA A 306 20.26 -8.84 35.14
CA ALA A 306 20.01 -8.70 33.71
C ALA A 306 19.09 -7.51 33.39
N ALA A 307 18.03 -7.29 34.18
CA ALA A 307 17.13 -6.15 33.99
C ALA A 307 17.85 -4.80 34.20
N GLN A 308 18.68 -4.69 35.24
CA GLN A 308 19.45 -3.48 35.53
C GLN A 308 20.51 -3.23 34.44
N ASN A 309 21.22 -4.27 34.00
CA ASN A 309 22.22 -4.18 32.94
C ASN A 309 21.59 -3.77 31.60
N ALA A 310 20.43 -4.34 31.26
CA ALA A 310 19.71 -4.01 30.03
C ALA A 310 19.23 -2.54 30.04
N LEU A 311 18.69 -2.06 31.17
CA LEU A 311 18.31 -0.66 31.33
C LEU A 311 19.52 0.28 31.27
N GLY A 312 20.66 -0.10 31.87
CA GLY A 312 21.91 0.65 31.79
C GLY A 312 22.41 0.78 30.34
N ALA A 313 22.39 -0.31 29.58
CA ALA A 313 22.76 -0.31 28.16
C ALA A 313 21.80 0.53 27.30
N LEU A 314 20.48 0.44 27.56
CA LEU A 314 19.48 1.28 26.91
C LEU A 314 19.73 2.77 27.19
N SER A 315 19.95 3.13 28.46
CA SER A 315 20.23 4.49 28.90
C SER A 315 21.44 5.07 28.18
N LEU A 316 22.56 4.33 28.15
CA LEU A 316 23.76 4.75 27.42
C LEU A 316 23.46 5.01 25.93
N ARG A 317 22.75 4.09 25.27
CA ARG A 317 22.42 4.20 23.84
C ARG A 317 21.52 5.41 23.55
N LEU A 318 20.52 5.67 24.39
CA LEU A 318 19.62 6.81 24.19
C LEU A 318 20.33 8.15 24.45
N ARG A 319 21.14 8.25 25.51
CA ARG A 319 21.94 9.43 25.81
C ARG A 319 22.98 9.72 24.73
N GLN A 320 23.55 8.71 24.09
CA GLN A 320 24.40 8.89 22.90
C GLN A 320 23.64 9.51 21.72
N ARG A 321 22.36 9.15 21.52
CA ARG A 321 21.52 9.80 20.49
C ARG A 321 21.23 11.26 20.83
N VAL A 322 21.01 11.58 22.11
CA VAL A 322 20.85 12.97 22.58
C VAL A 322 22.13 13.76 22.33
N ALA A 323 23.30 13.23 22.71
CA ALA A 323 24.59 13.87 22.45
C ALA A 323 24.87 14.07 20.95
N ALA A 324 24.34 13.19 20.09
CA ALA A 324 24.41 13.31 18.64
C ALA A 324 23.33 14.23 18.03
N GLY A 325 22.49 14.90 18.85
CA GLY A 325 21.41 15.79 18.40
C GLY A 325 20.24 15.07 17.71
N LYS A 326 20.08 13.76 17.93
CA LYS A 326 19.05 12.91 17.29
C LYS A 326 17.88 12.53 18.21
N ALA A 327 17.84 13.08 19.42
CA ALA A 327 16.78 12.87 20.41
C ALA A 327 16.77 14.04 21.40
N ASP A 328 15.61 14.30 22.00
CA ASP A 328 15.45 15.29 23.07
C ASP A 328 15.91 14.73 24.43
N ALA A 329 16.59 15.56 25.22
CA ALA A 329 17.17 15.15 26.50
C ALA A 329 16.09 14.87 27.56
N ASP A 330 15.15 15.79 27.72
CA ASP A 330 14.11 15.70 28.76
C ASP A 330 13.15 14.54 28.49
N ALA A 331 12.73 14.36 27.23
CA ALA A 331 11.91 13.23 26.82
C ALA A 331 12.65 11.89 27.00
N THR A 332 13.97 11.85 26.80
CA THR A 332 14.79 10.65 27.02
C THR A 332 14.84 10.26 28.49
N GLU A 333 15.13 11.22 29.39
CA GLU A 333 15.18 10.94 30.83
C GLU A 333 13.80 10.59 31.38
N ALA A 334 12.73 11.25 30.89
CA ALA A 334 11.35 10.92 31.25
C ALA A 334 10.96 9.49 30.82
N LEU A 335 11.41 9.03 29.64
CA LEU A 335 11.20 7.65 29.19
C LEU A 335 11.96 6.66 30.09
N LEU A 336 13.23 6.92 30.39
CA LEU A 336 14.05 6.05 31.22
C LEU A 336 13.49 5.94 32.65
N ALA A 337 13.01 7.04 33.21
CA ALA A 337 12.40 7.08 34.55
C ALA A 337 11.11 6.26 34.66
N ARG A 338 10.45 5.94 33.55
CA ARG A 338 9.27 5.05 33.54
C ARG A 338 9.62 3.56 33.58
N ILE A 339 10.89 3.18 33.35
CA ILE A 339 11.30 1.77 33.34
C ILE A 339 11.97 1.43 34.67
N GLN A 340 11.29 0.61 35.47
CA GLN A 340 11.76 0.16 36.78
C GLN A 340 12.13 -1.34 36.73
N PRO A 341 13.40 -1.71 36.92
CA PRO A 341 13.78 -3.10 37.17
C PRO A 341 13.17 -3.60 38.48
N VAL A 342 12.67 -4.83 38.50
CA VAL A 342 12.14 -5.50 39.68
C VAL A 342 12.79 -6.87 39.87
N ASP A 343 12.89 -7.32 41.12
CA ASP A 343 13.68 -8.52 41.47
C ASP A 343 12.82 -9.77 41.67
N THR A 344 11.48 -9.64 41.72
CA THR A 344 10.56 -10.72 42.08
C THR A 344 9.26 -10.64 41.26
N LEU A 345 8.61 -11.78 41.01
CA LEU A 345 7.36 -11.83 40.24
C LEU A 345 6.19 -11.21 41.00
N GLU A 346 6.21 -11.26 42.33
CA GLU A 346 5.20 -10.66 43.21
C GLU A 346 5.09 -9.15 43.02
N GLN A 347 6.18 -8.47 42.66
CA GLN A 347 6.17 -7.04 42.35
C GLN A 347 5.41 -6.71 41.06
N LEU A 348 5.04 -7.71 40.26
CA LEU A 348 4.26 -7.55 39.02
C LEU A 348 2.74 -7.66 39.24
N ALA A 349 2.27 -8.03 40.44
CA ALA A 349 0.87 -8.38 40.70
C ALA A 349 -0.17 -7.27 40.42
N ASP A 350 0.25 -6.00 40.50
CA ASP A 350 -0.54 -4.81 40.21
C ASP A 350 -0.48 -4.37 38.73
N SER A 351 0.21 -5.13 37.87
CA SER A 351 0.33 -4.84 36.45
C SER A 351 -0.99 -5.10 35.73
N THR A 352 -1.35 -4.20 34.82
CA THR A 352 -2.56 -4.30 34.01
C THR A 352 -2.36 -5.14 32.76
N LEU A 353 -1.13 -5.17 32.23
CA LEU A 353 -0.69 -6.01 31.12
C LEU A 353 0.67 -6.58 31.45
N ILE A 354 0.86 -7.88 31.21
CA ILE A 354 2.16 -8.55 31.29
C ILE A 354 2.53 -9.09 29.92
N ILE A 355 3.71 -8.69 29.42
CA ILE A 355 4.28 -9.14 28.15
C ILE A 355 5.48 -10.05 28.43
N GLU A 356 5.37 -11.30 28.02
CA GLU A 356 6.40 -12.31 28.18
C GLU A 356 7.32 -12.36 26.95
N ALA A 357 8.63 -12.24 27.19
CA ALA A 357 9.71 -12.28 26.19
C ALA A 357 10.91 -13.10 26.69
N VAL A 358 10.65 -14.27 27.29
CA VAL A 358 11.62 -15.23 27.79
C VAL A 358 11.95 -16.31 26.75
N ALA A 359 12.79 -17.29 27.15
CA ALA A 359 13.22 -18.39 26.32
C ALA A 359 12.07 -19.11 25.60
N GLU A 360 12.31 -19.49 24.33
CA GLU A 360 11.32 -20.10 23.44
C GLU A 360 11.11 -21.59 23.76
N LYS A 361 10.64 -21.89 24.98
CA LYS A 361 10.32 -23.23 25.49
C LYS A 361 8.93 -23.24 26.11
N LEU A 362 8.04 -24.09 25.59
CA LEU A 362 6.64 -24.15 26.03
C LEU A 362 6.50 -24.35 27.55
N ALA A 363 7.23 -25.32 28.12
CA ALA A 363 7.16 -25.61 29.56
C ALA A 363 7.54 -24.41 30.45
N ILE A 364 8.52 -23.60 30.01
CA ILE A 364 8.94 -22.39 30.74
C ILE A 364 7.81 -21.36 30.71
N LYS A 365 7.25 -21.07 29.53
CA LYS A 365 6.17 -20.09 29.37
C LYS A 365 4.90 -20.51 30.13
N GLN A 366 4.53 -21.79 30.07
CA GLN A 366 3.38 -22.33 30.82
C GLN A 366 3.56 -22.21 32.34
N SER A 367 4.74 -22.54 32.86
CA SER A 367 5.03 -22.40 34.29
C SER A 367 4.93 -20.93 34.73
N LEU A 368 5.53 -20.03 33.94
CA LEU A 368 5.53 -18.59 34.21
C LEU A 368 4.11 -18.01 34.23
N PHE A 369 3.30 -18.27 33.19
CA PHE A 369 1.94 -17.72 33.15
C PHE A 369 1.04 -18.29 34.25
N ARG A 370 1.23 -19.55 34.67
CA ARG A 370 0.49 -20.12 35.81
C ARG A 370 0.81 -19.41 37.13
N GLU A 371 2.08 -19.13 37.37
CA GLU A 371 2.52 -18.39 38.55
C GLU A 371 1.97 -16.96 38.54
N LEU A 372 2.07 -16.27 37.40
CA LEU A 372 1.50 -14.93 37.23
C LEU A 372 -0.02 -14.90 37.39
N GLU A 373 -0.73 -15.91 36.91
CA GLU A 373 -2.18 -16.04 37.07
C GLU A 373 -2.59 -16.14 38.54
N ALA A 374 -1.80 -16.84 39.36
CA ALA A 374 -2.05 -16.94 40.80
C ALA A 374 -1.76 -15.63 41.56
N LEU A 375 -0.84 -14.80 41.06
CA LEU A 375 -0.42 -13.55 41.69
C LEU A 375 -1.26 -12.33 41.27
N CYS A 376 -1.62 -12.25 39.98
CA CYS A 376 -2.21 -11.05 39.40
C CYS A 376 -3.74 -11.01 39.53
N SER A 377 -4.30 -9.81 39.46
CA SER A 377 -5.75 -9.61 39.38
C SER A 377 -6.38 -10.42 38.23
N PRO A 378 -7.63 -10.93 38.37
CA PRO A 378 -8.37 -11.53 37.26
C PRO A 378 -8.53 -10.62 36.03
N ALA A 379 -8.44 -9.30 36.23
CA ALA A 379 -8.51 -8.29 35.16
C ALA A 379 -7.18 -8.08 34.40
N THR A 380 -6.06 -8.61 34.91
CA THR A 380 -4.74 -8.48 34.25
C THR A 380 -4.74 -9.25 32.94
N LEU A 381 -4.30 -8.58 31.87
CA LEU A 381 -4.09 -9.18 30.55
C LEU A 381 -2.71 -9.82 30.46
N PHE A 382 -2.64 -10.95 29.75
CA PHE A 382 -1.41 -11.65 29.47
C PHE A 382 -1.12 -11.65 27.96
N ALA A 383 0.14 -11.39 27.63
CA ALA A 383 0.62 -11.37 26.26
C ALA A 383 1.93 -12.13 26.15
N SER A 384 2.07 -13.00 25.15
CA SER A 384 3.35 -13.64 24.81
C SER A 384 3.92 -13.04 23.53
N ASN A 385 5.22 -12.71 23.53
CA ASN A 385 5.99 -12.30 22.36
C ASN A 385 6.59 -13.50 21.60
N THR A 386 6.15 -14.74 21.88
CA THR A 386 6.62 -15.93 21.14
C THR A 386 6.51 -15.73 19.63
N SER A 387 7.45 -16.29 18.87
CA SER A 387 7.50 -16.19 17.40
C SER A 387 7.02 -17.46 16.71
N SER A 388 6.94 -18.59 17.43
CA SER A 388 6.59 -19.89 16.84
C SER A 388 5.76 -20.82 17.74
N LEU A 389 5.64 -20.57 19.05
CA LEU A 389 4.84 -21.42 19.92
C LEU A 389 3.34 -21.09 19.80
N SER A 390 2.52 -22.13 19.97
CA SER A 390 1.08 -21.98 19.96
C SER A 390 0.59 -21.22 21.19
N ILE A 391 -0.12 -20.11 20.98
CA ILE A 391 -0.80 -19.36 22.05
C ILE A 391 -1.83 -20.24 22.75
N THR A 392 -2.51 -21.10 21.98
CA THR A 392 -3.41 -22.13 22.55
C THR A 392 -2.67 -23.06 23.50
N ALA A 393 -1.49 -23.54 23.13
CA ALA A 393 -0.72 -24.44 24.00
C ALA A 393 -0.22 -23.72 25.26
N ILE A 394 0.17 -22.45 25.17
CA ILE A 394 0.56 -21.64 26.33
C ILE A 394 -0.67 -21.45 27.25
N GLY A 395 -1.82 -21.07 26.68
CA GLY A 395 -3.07 -20.85 27.40
C GLY A 395 -3.62 -22.10 28.09
N GLY A 396 -3.36 -23.30 27.56
CA GLY A 396 -3.80 -24.55 28.17
C GLY A 396 -3.26 -24.83 29.59
N ALA A 397 -2.29 -24.04 30.06
CA ALA A 397 -1.81 -24.11 31.45
C ALA A 397 -2.58 -23.20 32.42
N LEU A 398 -3.51 -22.38 31.93
CA LEU A 398 -4.25 -21.37 32.68
C LEU A 398 -5.69 -21.81 32.99
N GLN A 399 -6.21 -21.33 34.11
CA GLN A 399 -7.61 -21.40 34.52
C GLN A 399 -8.47 -20.35 33.78
N HIS A 400 -7.88 -19.19 33.43
CA HIS A 400 -8.56 -18.13 32.69
C HIS A 400 -7.80 -17.77 31.40
N PRO A 401 -7.71 -18.70 30.43
CA PRO A 401 -6.95 -18.50 29.19
C PRO A 401 -7.51 -17.39 28.30
N GLN A 402 -8.76 -16.95 28.51
CA GLN A 402 -9.38 -15.88 27.73
C GLN A 402 -8.67 -14.53 27.82
N ARG A 403 -7.88 -14.29 28.87
CA ARG A 403 -7.10 -13.06 29.02
C ARG A 403 -5.68 -13.15 28.44
N LEU A 404 -5.31 -14.28 27.83
CA LEU A 404 -4.03 -14.49 27.17
C LEU A 404 -4.16 -14.35 25.65
N ALA A 405 -3.25 -13.59 25.03
CA ALA A 405 -3.06 -13.56 23.58
C ALA A 405 -1.56 -13.53 23.23
N GLY A 406 -1.23 -13.64 21.95
CA GLY A 406 0.08 -13.25 21.45
C GLY A 406 0.12 -11.76 21.13
N LEU A 407 1.23 -11.12 21.46
CA LEU A 407 1.56 -9.74 21.12
C LEU A 407 2.97 -9.74 20.53
N HIS A 408 3.07 -10.17 19.28
CA HIS A 408 4.34 -10.51 18.66
C HIS A 408 4.96 -9.28 17.99
N PHE A 409 6.04 -8.77 18.58
CA PHE A 409 6.87 -7.69 18.08
C PHE A 409 8.00 -8.21 17.19
N PHE A 410 8.42 -7.39 16.23
CA PHE A 410 9.53 -7.71 15.32
C PHE A 410 10.81 -7.01 15.76
N ASN A 411 11.94 -7.70 15.67
CA ASN A 411 13.24 -7.16 16.05
C ASN A 411 13.78 -6.18 14.97
N PRO A 412 14.21 -4.95 15.33
CA PRO A 412 14.14 -4.30 16.65
C PRO A 412 12.77 -3.69 16.97
N ALA A 413 12.21 -4.02 18.13
CA ALA A 413 10.85 -3.63 18.51
C ALA A 413 10.56 -2.11 18.45
N PRO A 414 11.49 -1.20 18.82
CA PRO A 414 11.25 0.23 18.67
C PRO A 414 11.20 0.73 17.22
N LEU A 415 11.88 0.05 16.29
CA LEU A 415 11.98 0.47 14.88
C LEU A 415 10.90 -0.15 14.01
N MET A 416 10.57 -1.42 14.25
CA MET A 416 9.56 -2.13 13.47
C MET A 416 8.16 -1.62 13.81
N THR A 417 7.35 -1.33 12.80
CA THR A 417 6.01 -0.74 12.99
C THR A 417 4.93 -1.79 13.23
N LEU A 418 5.14 -3.03 12.77
CA LEU A 418 4.16 -4.11 12.87
C LEU A 418 4.15 -4.77 14.27
N VAL A 419 2.95 -5.13 14.73
CA VAL A 419 2.71 -6.08 15.81
C VAL A 419 1.61 -7.06 15.39
N GLU A 420 1.87 -8.36 15.52
CA GLU A 420 0.84 -9.40 15.28
C GLU A 420 0.11 -9.69 16.60
N ILE A 421 -1.21 -9.49 16.60
CA ILE A 421 -2.10 -9.92 17.69
C ILE A 421 -2.54 -11.35 17.37
N VAL A 422 -2.06 -12.31 18.16
CA VAL A 422 -2.28 -13.73 17.88
C VAL A 422 -3.33 -14.30 18.82
N SER A 423 -4.45 -14.75 18.26
CA SER A 423 -5.56 -15.33 19.02
C SER A 423 -5.40 -16.85 19.14
N GLY A 424 -5.36 -17.35 20.38
CA GLY A 424 -5.50 -18.77 20.70
C GLY A 424 -6.96 -19.23 20.63
N LEU A 425 -7.22 -20.51 20.92
CA LEU A 425 -8.60 -21.05 20.90
C LEU A 425 -9.52 -20.36 21.92
N ASP A 426 -9.00 -20.10 23.12
CA ASP A 426 -9.80 -19.56 24.23
C ASP A 426 -9.65 -18.05 24.39
N THR A 427 -8.76 -17.39 23.64
CA THR A 427 -8.50 -15.95 23.73
C THR A 427 -9.80 -15.16 23.53
N GLY A 428 -10.14 -14.30 24.49
CA GLY A 428 -11.35 -13.50 24.48
C GLY A 428 -11.33 -12.38 23.45
N ALA A 429 -12.49 -12.08 22.85
CA ALA A 429 -12.63 -10.99 21.89
C ALA A 429 -12.24 -9.62 22.50
N ASP A 430 -12.60 -9.38 23.77
CA ASP A 430 -12.26 -8.15 24.49
C ASP A 430 -10.73 -8.01 24.67
N THR A 431 -10.02 -9.11 24.92
CA THR A 431 -8.56 -9.12 25.00
C THR A 431 -7.92 -8.75 23.67
N VAL A 432 -8.40 -9.33 22.56
CA VAL A 432 -7.94 -8.97 21.21
C VAL A 432 -8.19 -7.49 20.92
N ALA A 433 -9.41 -7.00 21.14
CA ALA A 433 -9.78 -5.62 20.88
C ALA A 433 -8.95 -4.63 21.72
N THR A 434 -8.71 -4.97 22.99
CA THR A 434 -7.88 -4.17 23.90
C THR A 434 -6.43 -4.10 23.41
N LEU A 435 -5.83 -5.24 23.05
CA LEU A 435 -4.45 -5.28 22.56
C LEU A 435 -4.28 -4.60 21.18
N GLN A 436 -5.26 -4.72 20.29
CA GLN A 436 -5.25 -4.00 19.01
C GLN A 436 -5.28 -2.48 19.22
N THR A 437 -6.12 -2.01 20.15
CA THR A 437 -6.22 -0.59 20.52
C THR A 437 -4.92 -0.11 21.15
N LEU A 438 -4.37 -0.88 22.09
CA LEU A 438 -3.12 -0.57 22.76
C LEU A 438 -1.94 -0.48 21.78
N ALA A 439 -1.80 -1.45 20.88
CA ALA A 439 -0.75 -1.43 19.86
C ALA A 439 -0.83 -0.16 18.99
N ARG A 440 -2.03 0.26 18.58
CA ARG A 440 -2.24 1.51 17.83
C ARG A 440 -1.86 2.74 18.65
N GLN A 441 -2.23 2.78 19.93
CA GLN A 441 -1.83 3.86 20.86
C GLN A 441 -0.31 3.94 21.03
N TRP A 442 0.40 2.81 20.93
CA TRP A 442 1.86 2.74 20.98
C TRP A 442 2.53 3.12 19.64
N GLY A 443 1.76 3.61 18.67
CA GLY A 443 2.26 3.96 17.34
C GLY A 443 2.62 2.74 16.48
N LYS A 444 2.05 1.57 16.80
CA LYS A 444 2.24 0.33 16.03
C LYS A 444 1.05 0.05 15.12
N GLN A 445 1.32 -0.55 13.98
CA GLN A 445 0.32 -1.16 13.12
C GLN A 445 0.02 -2.55 13.66
N SER A 446 -1.23 -2.77 14.10
CA SER A 446 -1.68 -4.07 14.57
C SER A 446 -2.37 -4.85 13.45
N VAL A 447 -2.04 -6.13 13.33
CA VAL A 447 -2.74 -7.10 12.47
C VAL A 447 -3.23 -8.25 13.33
N LEU A 448 -4.39 -8.83 12.99
CA LEU A 448 -4.98 -9.94 13.72
C LEU A 448 -4.73 -11.27 13.00
N CYS A 449 -4.30 -12.29 13.74
CA CYS A 449 -4.26 -13.65 13.24
C CYS A 449 -4.61 -14.71 14.28
N ARG A 450 -4.95 -15.90 13.82
CA ARG A 450 -5.05 -17.10 14.65
C ARG A 450 -3.66 -17.68 14.92
N SER A 451 -3.56 -18.37 16.05
CA SER A 451 -2.37 -19.11 16.47
C SER A 451 -2.08 -20.32 15.59
N THR A 452 -1.51 -20.09 14.40
CA THR A 452 -0.93 -21.12 13.52
C THR A 452 0.59 -21.00 13.47
N PRO A 453 1.34 -22.07 13.13
CA PRO A 453 2.79 -22.00 13.04
C PRO A 453 3.26 -20.85 12.14
N GLY A 454 4.15 -20.01 12.65
CA GLY A 454 4.69 -18.85 11.94
C GLY A 454 3.72 -17.67 11.74
N PHE A 455 2.52 -17.72 12.33
CA PHE A 455 1.50 -16.66 12.28
C PHE A 455 1.23 -16.16 10.85
N ILE A 456 1.44 -14.86 10.58
CA ILE A 456 1.37 -14.30 9.23
C ILE A 456 2.77 -14.18 8.63
N VAL A 457 3.62 -13.30 9.18
CA VAL A 457 4.86 -12.88 8.51
C VAL A 457 5.83 -14.03 8.37
N ASN A 458 6.09 -14.77 9.46
CA ASN A 458 7.07 -15.86 9.43
C ASN A 458 6.65 -17.01 8.53
N ARG A 459 5.34 -17.17 8.29
CA ARG A 459 4.76 -18.15 7.39
C ARG A 459 4.76 -17.68 5.93
N VAL A 460 4.14 -16.54 5.65
CA VAL A 460 3.90 -16.04 4.29
C VAL A 460 5.17 -15.51 3.64
N ALA A 461 6.16 -15.03 4.40
CA ALA A 461 7.41 -14.52 3.83
C ALA A 461 8.43 -15.62 3.44
N ARG A 462 8.22 -16.89 3.84
CA ARG A 462 9.21 -17.96 3.56
C ARG A 462 9.51 -18.16 2.07
N PRO A 463 8.53 -18.14 1.15
CA PRO A 463 8.79 -18.27 -0.27
C PRO A 463 9.81 -17.25 -0.81
N PHE A 464 9.89 -16.06 -0.24
CA PHE A 464 10.85 -15.03 -0.66
C PHE A 464 12.30 -15.49 -0.51
N TYR A 465 12.63 -16.16 0.59
CA TYR A 465 13.96 -16.76 0.76
C TYR A 465 14.09 -18.06 -0.04
N ALA A 466 13.05 -18.88 0.02
CA ALA A 466 13.10 -20.24 -0.47
C ALA A 466 13.22 -20.33 -2.00
N GLU A 467 12.60 -19.41 -2.76
CA GLU A 467 12.73 -19.39 -4.22
C GLU A 467 14.12 -18.90 -4.67
N THR A 468 14.70 -17.92 -3.99
CA THR A 468 16.06 -17.44 -4.30
C THR A 468 17.13 -18.44 -3.90
N LEU A 469 16.99 -19.11 -2.76
CA LEU A 469 17.88 -20.21 -2.38
C LEU A 469 17.77 -21.39 -3.36
N ARG A 470 16.56 -21.69 -3.85
CA ARG A 470 16.38 -22.71 -4.89
C ARG A 470 17.07 -22.32 -6.20
N ALA A 471 16.93 -21.08 -6.65
CA ALA A 471 17.61 -20.58 -7.83
C ALA A 471 19.14 -20.62 -7.68
N LEU A 472 19.66 -20.37 -6.47
CA LEU A 472 21.08 -20.49 -6.16
C LEU A 472 21.56 -21.95 -6.22
N GLU A 473 20.82 -22.88 -5.62
CA GLU A 473 21.10 -24.33 -5.66
C GLU A 473 21.09 -24.88 -7.09
N GLU A 474 20.17 -24.39 -7.92
CA GLU A 474 20.06 -24.73 -9.36
C GLU A 474 21.07 -23.96 -10.24
N ARG A 475 21.93 -23.13 -9.63
CA ARG A 475 22.97 -22.34 -10.30
C ARG A 475 22.43 -21.42 -11.40
N VAL A 476 21.25 -20.84 -11.16
CA VAL A 476 20.62 -19.89 -12.08
C VAL A 476 21.49 -18.65 -12.25
N ALA A 477 22.00 -18.09 -11.16
CA ALA A 477 22.97 -17.00 -11.18
C ALA A 477 23.76 -16.97 -9.87
N ASP A 478 24.76 -16.09 -9.79
CA ASP A 478 25.50 -15.85 -8.56
C ASP A 478 24.67 -15.06 -7.53
N VAL A 479 25.17 -15.02 -6.29
CA VAL A 479 24.51 -14.38 -5.14
C VAL A 479 24.14 -12.92 -5.46
N ALA A 480 25.06 -12.14 -6.02
CA ALA A 480 24.85 -10.72 -6.30
C ALA A 480 23.80 -10.49 -7.38
N THR A 481 23.79 -11.32 -8.42
CA THR A 481 22.83 -11.23 -9.52
C THR A 481 21.43 -11.61 -9.05
N LEU A 482 21.27 -12.70 -8.30
CA LEU A 482 19.96 -13.10 -7.76
C LEU A 482 19.36 -12.01 -6.84
N ASP A 483 20.18 -11.45 -5.95
CA ASP A 483 19.75 -10.35 -5.09
C ASP A 483 19.40 -9.07 -5.88
N ALA A 484 20.12 -8.77 -6.96
CA ALA A 484 19.80 -7.65 -7.85
C ALA A 484 18.52 -7.89 -8.66
N VAL A 485 18.24 -9.12 -9.09
CA VAL A 485 16.96 -9.43 -9.74
C VAL A 485 15.80 -9.15 -8.78
N MET A 486 15.91 -9.55 -7.51
CA MET A 486 14.84 -9.27 -6.53
C MET A 486 14.77 -7.79 -6.16
N ARG A 487 15.91 -7.14 -5.87
CA ARG A 487 15.96 -5.75 -5.41
C ARG A 487 15.73 -4.75 -6.54
N ASP A 488 16.51 -4.84 -7.60
CA ASP A 488 16.61 -3.82 -8.64
C ASP A 488 15.57 -4.04 -9.75
N ALA A 489 15.35 -5.28 -10.20
CA ALA A 489 14.32 -5.58 -11.20
C ALA A 489 12.93 -5.75 -10.55
N GLY A 490 12.86 -6.50 -9.45
CA GLY A 490 11.63 -6.76 -8.70
C GLY A 490 11.15 -5.60 -7.81
N CYS A 491 12.02 -4.61 -7.56
CA CYS A 491 11.77 -3.46 -6.67
C CYS A 491 11.49 -3.82 -5.20
N PHE A 492 12.04 -4.93 -4.70
CA PHE A 492 12.07 -5.19 -3.26
C PHE A 492 13.14 -4.33 -2.58
N ALA A 493 12.96 -4.03 -1.29
CA ALA A 493 13.89 -3.17 -0.55
C ALA A 493 15.31 -3.77 -0.42
N MET A 494 15.42 -5.10 -0.39
CA MET A 494 16.68 -5.83 -0.24
C MET A 494 16.57 -7.21 -0.89
N GLY A 495 17.68 -7.71 -1.42
CA GLY A 495 17.76 -9.07 -1.95
C GLY A 495 17.67 -10.13 -0.83
N PRO A 496 17.09 -11.31 -1.09
CA PRO A 496 16.87 -12.33 -0.05
C PRO A 496 18.15 -12.85 0.62
N LEU A 497 19.26 -12.98 -0.13
CA LEU A 497 20.52 -13.52 0.41
C LEU A 497 21.20 -12.50 1.32
N GLN A 498 21.24 -11.23 0.92
CA GLN A 498 21.69 -10.13 1.76
C GLN A 498 20.79 -9.95 3.01
N LEU A 499 19.48 -10.14 2.85
CA LEU A 499 18.54 -10.04 3.97
C LEU A 499 18.76 -11.17 4.99
N THR A 500 19.01 -12.41 4.55
CA THR A 500 19.32 -13.51 5.47
C THR A 500 20.65 -13.31 6.20
N ASP A 501 21.65 -12.67 5.56
CA ASP A 501 22.88 -12.27 6.25
C ASP A 501 22.67 -11.17 7.29
N LEU A 502 21.71 -10.26 7.05
CA LEU A 502 21.34 -9.20 7.99
C LEU A 502 20.59 -9.77 9.19
N ILE A 503 19.64 -10.68 8.96
CA ILE A 503 18.89 -11.38 10.01
C ILE A 503 19.82 -12.29 10.82
N GLY A 504 20.73 -12.96 10.13
CA GLY A 504 21.55 -14.05 10.65
C GLY A 504 21.10 -15.38 10.05
N GLN A 505 22.03 -16.12 9.44
CA GLN A 505 21.72 -17.38 8.76
C GLN A 505 21.17 -18.43 9.71
N ASP A 506 21.72 -18.52 10.92
CA ASP A 506 21.25 -19.41 11.99
C ASP A 506 19.81 -19.10 12.41
N ILE A 507 19.47 -17.82 12.55
CA ILE A 507 18.14 -17.39 12.96
C ILE A 507 17.12 -17.69 11.86
N ASN A 508 17.44 -17.30 10.61
CA ASN A 508 16.53 -17.54 9.49
C ASN A 508 16.33 -19.04 9.20
N TYR A 509 17.41 -19.83 9.27
CA TYR A 509 17.36 -21.28 9.11
C TYR A 509 16.55 -21.95 10.22
N ALA A 510 16.81 -21.63 11.49
CA ALA A 510 16.09 -22.21 12.63
C ALA A 510 14.58 -21.90 12.60
N VAL A 511 14.19 -20.68 12.20
CA VAL A 511 12.76 -20.34 12.00
C VAL A 511 12.16 -21.17 10.86
N THR A 512 12.90 -21.34 9.76
CA THR A 512 12.43 -22.14 8.62
C THR A 512 12.26 -23.61 9.00
N GLU A 513 13.21 -24.20 9.73
CA GLU A 513 13.08 -25.56 10.29
C GLU A 513 11.89 -25.68 11.24
N SER A 514 11.70 -24.70 12.13
CA SER A 514 10.58 -24.70 13.07
C SER A 514 9.23 -24.68 12.34
N VAL A 515 9.07 -23.81 11.34
CA VAL A 515 7.86 -23.75 10.50
C VAL A 515 7.68 -25.05 9.73
N PHE A 516 8.73 -25.59 9.12
CA PHE A 516 8.69 -26.85 8.37
C PHE A 516 8.21 -28.02 9.24
N GLN A 517 8.80 -28.20 10.43
CA GLN A 517 8.39 -29.27 11.36
C GLN A 517 6.94 -29.06 11.86
N ALA A 518 6.57 -27.81 12.16
CA ALA A 518 5.23 -27.50 12.66
C ALA A 518 4.12 -27.66 11.60
N PHE A 519 4.47 -27.62 10.31
CA PHE A 519 3.59 -27.96 9.19
C PHE A 519 3.73 -29.41 8.74
N PHE A 520 4.23 -30.31 9.60
CA PHE A 520 4.41 -31.73 9.29
C PHE A 520 5.24 -31.96 8.02
N GLN A 521 6.30 -31.15 7.87
CA GLN A 521 7.27 -31.25 6.78
C GLN A 521 6.65 -31.01 5.39
N ASP A 522 5.68 -30.09 5.32
CA ASP A 522 5.13 -29.64 4.04
C ASP A 522 6.26 -29.12 3.12
N PRO A 523 6.42 -29.69 1.90
CA PRO A 523 7.52 -29.35 0.99
C PRO A 523 7.62 -27.88 0.57
N ARG A 524 6.56 -27.08 0.81
CA ARG A 524 6.59 -25.62 0.64
C ARG A 524 7.60 -24.91 1.55
N PHE A 525 7.85 -25.48 2.72
CA PHE A 525 8.71 -24.87 3.75
C PHE A 525 10.05 -25.59 3.90
N THR A 526 10.42 -26.48 2.97
CA THR A 526 11.68 -27.23 3.03
C THR A 526 12.89 -26.30 3.20
N PRO A 527 13.70 -26.47 4.27
CA PRO A 527 14.93 -25.72 4.47
C PRO A 527 15.96 -25.97 3.35
N SER A 528 16.78 -24.96 3.05
CA SER A 528 17.84 -25.05 2.04
C SER A 528 19.11 -25.67 2.59
N LEU A 529 19.74 -26.54 1.79
CA LEU A 529 21.02 -27.16 2.15
C LEU A 529 22.16 -26.14 2.10
N VAL A 530 22.15 -25.23 1.14
CA VAL A 530 23.16 -24.17 1.06
C VAL A 530 23.14 -23.28 2.30
N GLN A 531 21.94 -22.94 2.80
CA GLN A 531 21.82 -22.18 4.04
C GLN A 531 22.29 -23.01 5.25
N GLN A 532 21.94 -24.30 5.31
CA GLN A 532 22.39 -25.20 6.37
C GLN A 532 23.93 -25.27 6.45
N GLU A 533 24.61 -25.35 5.31
CA GLU A 533 26.07 -25.37 5.24
C GLU A 533 26.70 -24.07 5.79
N LEU A 534 26.12 -22.90 5.50
CA LEU A 534 26.58 -21.63 6.06
C LEU A 534 26.48 -21.63 7.58
N VAL A 535 25.37 -22.12 8.14
CA VAL A 535 25.17 -22.24 9.58
C VAL A 535 26.17 -23.21 10.20
N ALA A 536 26.33 -24.40 9.61
CA ALA A 536 27.29 -25.41 10.07
C ALA A 536 28.74 -24.91 10.03
N ALA A 537 29.07 -24.05 9.06
CA ALA A 537 30.38 -23.43 8.93
C ALA A 537 30.58 -22.18 9.82
N GLY A 538 29.59 -21.78 10.63
CA GLY A 538 29.65 -20.56 11.45
C GLY A 538 29.62 -19.26 10.66
N ARG A 539 29.20 -19.30 9.38
CA ARG A 539 29.05 -18.13 8.50
C ARG A 539 27.65 -17.54 8.65
N LEU A 540 27.44 -16.87 9.77
CA LEU A 540 26.14 -16.40 10.23
C LEU A 540 25.74 -15.02 9.66
N GLY A 541 26.43 -14.50 8.64
CA GLY A 541 26.15 -13.20 8.03
C GLY A 541 26.89 -12.05 8.72
N ARG A 542 26.23 -10.90 8.86
CA ARG A 542 26.88 -9.66 9.35
C ARG A 542 27.49 -9.80 10.74
N LYS A 543 26.84 -10.54 11.64
CA LYS A 543 27.29 -10.70 13.03
C LYS A 543 28.57 -11.53 13.17
N SER A 544 28.86 -12.41 12.21
CA SER A 544 30.09 -13.19 12.15
C SER A 544 31.09 -12.63 11.13
N GLY A 545 30.80 -11.49 10.51
CA GLY A 545 31.63 -10.90 9.45
C GLY A 545 31.54 -11.60 8.10
N CYS A 546 30.80 -12.70 7.96
CA CYS A 546 30.73 -13.51 6.74
C CYS A 546 29.47 -14.38 6.70
N GLY A 547 28.80 -14.42 5.56
CA GLY A 547 27.65 -15.26 5.23
C GLY A 547 27.65 -15.57 3.73
N PHE A 548 26.59 -15.19 3.01
CA PHE A 548 26.63 -15.12 1.54
C PHE A 548 27.60 -14.04 1.04
N TYR A 549 27.68 -12.94 1.79
CA TYR A 549 28.62 -11.85 1.56
C TYR A 549 29.69 -11.80 2.66
N ARG A 550 30.80 -11.14 2.34
CA ARG A 550 31.84 -10.80 3.32
C ARG A 550 31.63 -9.39 3.86
N TYR A 551 31.78 -9.25 5.18
CA TYR A 551 31.64 -8.00 5.93
C TYR A 551 32.91 -7.67 6.73
N ASP A 552 33.93 -8.52 6.65
CA ASP A 552 35.23 -8.42 7.32
C ASP A 552 36.29 -7.78 6.39
N GLY A 553 36.29 -6.45 6.25
CA GLY A 553 37.32 -5.69 5.50
C GLY A 553 36.80 -4.86 4.33
N GLU A 554 37.70 -4.39 3.44
CA GLU A 554 37.32 -3.67 2.21
C GLU A 554 36.33 -4.53 1.41
N GLN A 555 35.10 -4.03 1.25
CA GLN A 555 34.02 -4.70 0.55
C GLN A 555 34.50 -5.17 -0.84
N THR A 556 34.62 -6.48 -1.04
CA THR A 556 34.47 -7.04 -2.38
C THR A 556 33.00 -6.90 -2.75
N SER A 557 32.66 -5.73 -3.30
CA SER A 557 31.39 -5.46 -3.95
C SER A 557 31.22 -6.47 -5.07
N SER A 558 30.59 -7.61 -4.80
CA SER A 558 30.03 -8.46 -5.84
C SER A 558 28.87 -7.69 -6.47
N THR A 559 29.14 -7.05 -7.60
CA THR A 559 28.11 -6.37 -8.39
C THR A 559 27.42 -7.38 -9.28
N ALA A 560 26.12 -7.24 -9.45
CA ALA A 560 25.37 -8.03 -10.41
C ALA A 560 25.93 -7.87 -11.82
N VAL A 561 25.93 -8.97 -12.58
CA VAL A 561 26.38 -8.95 -13.97
C VAL A 561 25.22 -8.57 -14.88
N CYS A 562 25.25 -7.35 -15.39
CA CYS A 562 24.33 -6.88 -16.43
C CYS A 562 24.96 -7.05 -17.82
N LEU A 563 24.15 -7.27 -18.85
CA LEU A 563 24.61 -7.30 -20.23
C LEU A 563 25.20 -5.93 -20.64
N PRO A 564 26.30 -5.92 -21.43
CA PRO A 564 26.84 -4.69 -21.99
C PRO A 564 25.85 -4.04 -22.97
N LEU A 565 26.10 -2.77 -23.33
CA LEU A 565 25.31 -2.08 -24.34
C LEU A 565 25.34 -2.85 -25.67
N SER A 566 24.17 -3.25 -26.15
CA SER A 566 23.98 -3.94 -27.42
C SER A 566 24.23 -2.98 -28.58
N GLN A 567 24.98 -3.44 -29.59
CA GLN A 567 25.23 -2.73 -30.84
C GLN A 567 24.24 -3.12 -31.96
N ALA A 568 23.24 -3.95 -31.66
CA ALA A 568 22.23 -4.35 -32.64
C ALA A 568 21.41 -3.16 -33.15
N GLU A 569 20.87 -3.32 -34.36
CA GLU A 569 19.89 -2.38 -34.91
C GLU A 569 18.61 -2.37 -34.04
N PRO A 570 17.95 -1.20 -33.87
CA PRO A 570 16.66 -1.16 -33.20
C PRO A 570 15.61 -1.98 -33.97
N PRO A 571 14.58 -2.52 -33.29
CA PRO A 571 13.53 -3.28 -33.95
C PRO A 571 12.79 -2.43 -34.98
N ARG A 572 12.36 -3.05 -36.08
CA ARG A 572 11.64 -2.36 -37.17
C ARG A 572 10.15 -2.22 -36.88
N SER A 573 9.59 -3.18 -36.15
CA SER A 573 8.18 -3.26 -35.82
C SER A 573 7.96 -3.81 -34.41
N ILE A 574 6.95 -3.27 -33.72
CA ILE A 574 6.49 -3.76 -32.42
C ILE A 574 4.96 -3.84 -32.49
N GLN A 575 4.43 -5.04 -32.38
CA GLN A 575 2.99 -5.30 -32.36
C GLN A 575 2.59 -5.87 -31.00
N LEU A 576 1.55 -5.35 -30.37
CA LEU A 576 1.06 -5.83 -29.08
C LEU A 576 -0.14 -6.75 -29.29
N HIS A 577 -0.13 -7.92 -28.65
CA HIS A 577 -1.19 -8.91 -28.71
C HIS A 577 -1.70 -9.24 -27.30
N GLY A 578 -3.01 -9.30 -27.11
CA GLY A 578 -3.62 -9.69 -25.85
C GLY A 578 -5.02 -9.08 -25.66
N ASP A 579 -5.55 -9.23 -24.45
CA ASP A 579 -6.71 -8.48 -24.00
C ASP A 579 -6.37 -7.00 -23.76
N GLU A 580 -7.39 -6.18 -23.50
CA GLU A 580 -7.22 -4.73 -23.31
C GLU A 580 -6.26 -4.41 -22.15
N ALA A 581 -6.37 -5.15 -21.03
CA ALA A 581 -5.52 -4.98 -19.87
C ALA A 581 -4.05 -5.34 -20.15
N GLY A 582 -3.80 -6.48 -20.79
CA GLY A 582 -2.46 -6.94 -21.11
C GLY A 582 -1.78 -6.10 -22.20
N VAL A 583 -2.53 -5.63 -23.19
CA VAL A 583 -2.01 -4.66 -24.19
C VAL A 583 -1.66 -3.33 -23.52
N ALA A 584 -2.52 -2.81 -22.63
CA ALA A 584 -2.23 -1.59 -21.89
C ALA A 584 -0.98 -1.73 -21.00
N PHE A 585 -0.80 -2.88 -20.35
CA PHE A 585 0.39 -3.20 -19.57
C PHE A 585 1.67 -3.17 -20.43
N LEU A 586 1.68 -3.87 -21.56
CA LEU A 586 2.83 -3.90 -22.47
C LEU A 586 3.10 -2.53 -23.11
N ALA A 587 2.06 -1.79 -23.47
CA ALA A 587 2.19 -0.43 -24.00
C ALA A 587 2.86 0.51 -22.98
N GLY A 588 2.49 0.39 -21.70
CA GLY A 588 3.13 1.12 -20.61
C GLY A 588 4.60 0.75 -20.43
N LEU A 589 4.94 -0.53 -20.52
CA LEU A 589 6.31 -1.03 -20.43
C LEU A 589 7.19 -0.56 -21.60
N LEU A 590 6.66 -0.60 -22.81
CA LEU A 590 7.38 -0.29 -24.06
C LEU A 590 7.24 1.18 -24.49
N THR A 591 6.74 2.06 -23.61
CA THR A 591 6.63 3.52 -23.81
C THR A 591 5.80 3.96 -25.03
N GLY A 592 4.79 3.17 -25.41
CA GLY A 592 3.70 3.61 -26.31
C GLY A 592 3.96 3.70 -27.83
N ASN A 593 5.09 3.22 -28.36
CA ASN A 593 5.41 3.26 -29.80
C ASN A 593 5.08 1.96 -30.56
N ALA A 594 4.04 1.23 -30.17
CA ALA A 594 3.69 -0.07 -30.76
C ALA A 594 2.28 -0.07 -31.35
N GLU A 595 2.11 -0.73 -32.51
CA GLU A 595 0.79 -0.98 -33.09
C GLU A 595 0.05 -2.02 -32.20
N ALA A 596 -1.18 -1.72 -31.78
CA ALA A 596 -1.92 -2.58 -30.85
C ALA A 596 -2.95 -3.45 -31.57
N ILE A 597 -2.91 -4.76 -31.31
CA ILE A 597 -3.87 -5.76 -31.81
C ILE A 597 -4.59 -6.38 -30.61
N ILE A 598 -5.85 -5.99 -30.40
CA ILE A 598 -6.67 -6.49 -29.28
C ILE A 598 -7.36 -7.79 -29.72
N GLN A 599 -7.13 -8.87 -28.97
CA GLN A 599 -7.76 -10.18 -29.18
C GLN A 599 -8.46 -10.61 -27.89
N PRO A 600 -9.78 -10.37 -27.77
CA PRO A 600 -10.56 -10.80 -26.62
C PRO A 600 -10.44 -12.31 -26.39
N GLY A 601 -10.20 -12.74 -25.15
CA GLY A 601 -10.08 -14.15 -24.77
C GLY A 601 -8.65 -14.73 -24.74
N GLN A 602 -7.64 -13.97 -25.16
CA GLN A 602 -6.24 -14.41 -25.04
C GLN A 602 -5.73 -14.22 -23.60
N THR A 603 -5.27 -15.30 -22.96
CA THR A 603 -4.94 -15.29 -21.51
C THR A 603 -3.58 -14.69 -21.15
N SER A 604 -2.67 -14.55 -22.11
CA SER A 604 -1.34 -13.97 -21.87
C SER A 604 -0.98 -13.02 -23.00
N ALA A 605 -0.84 -11.73 -22.65
CA ALA A 605 -0.41 -10.71 -23.59
C ALA A 605 1.08 -10.86 -23.91
N PHE A 606 1.43 -10.57 -25.16
CA PHE A 606 2.82 -10.55 -25.64
C PHE A 606 3.03 -9.43 -26.65
N ALA A 607 4.28 -9.00 -26.80
CA ALA A 607 4.71 -8.13 -27.87
C ALA A 607 5.46 -8.95 -28.93
N ARG A 608 5.12 -8.76 -30.20
CA ARG A 608 5.88 -9.25 -31.35
C ARG A 608 6.87 -8.17 -31.75
N ILE A 609 8.15 -8.39 -31.46
CA ILE A 609 9.27 -7.48 -31.79
C ILE A 609 9.96 -8.06 -33.02
N ASP A 610 9.61 -7.55 -34.20
CA ASP A 610 9.85 -8.20 -35.48
C ASP A 610 9.40 -9.68 -35.45
N GLU A 611 10.31 -10.65 -35.52
CA GLU A 611 10.01 -12.07 -35.43
C GLU A 611 9.90 -12.61 -33.98
N VAL A 612 10.38 -11.87 -32.98
CA VAL A 612 10.54 -12.35 -31.60
C VAL A 612 9.28 -12.14 -30.78
N THR A 613 8.80 -13.19 -30.13
CA THR A 613 7.77 -13.12 -29.09
C THR A 613 8.40 -12.66 -27.77
N PHE A 614 8.01 -11.49 -27.28
CA PHE A 614 8.42 -10.93 -26.00
C PHE A 614 7.24 -10.91 -25.03
N MET A 615 7.34 -11.65 -23.92
CA MET A 615 6.20 -11.77 -22.99
C MET A 615 6.63 -11.94 -21.53
N LEU A 616 5.72 -11.62 -20.63
CA LEU A 616 5.90 -11.86 -19.21
C LEU A 616 5.96 -13.36 -18.96
N THR A 617 6.91 -13.80 -18.14
CA THR A 617 7.02 -15.22 -17.77
C THR A 617 5.73 -15.75 -17.11
N ASN A 618 5.38 -17.00 -17.40
CA ASN A 618 4.15 -17.65 -16.92
C ASN A 618 4.43 -19.03 -16.30
N GLY A 619 5.65 -19.25 -15.80
CA GLY A 619 6.07 -20.51 -15.21
C GLY A 619 6.63 -21.55 -16.18
N LYS A 620 6.49 -21.35 -17.50
CA LYS A 620 7.24 -22.12 -18.52
C LYS A 620 8.61 -21.50 -18.77
N THR A 621 9.51 -22.27 -19.37
CA THR A 621 10.75 -21.74 -19.94
C THR A 621 10.49 -21.07 -21.29
N ALA A 622 11.38 -20.17 -21.71
CA ALA A 622 11.31 -19.54 -23.03
C ALA A 622 11.39 -20.61 -24.14
N SER A 623 12.22 -21.65 -23.97
CA SER A 623 12.35 -22.73 -24.95
C SER A 623 11.08 -23.57 -25.09
N GLN A 624 10.33 -23.81 -24.00
CA GLN A 624 9.04 -24.50 -24.06
C GLN A 624 8.02 -23.70 -24.88
N ILE A 625 7.97 -22.38 -24.67
CA ILE A 625 7.05 -21.51 -25.43
C ILE A 625 7.50 -21.39 -26.88
N ALA A 626 8.81 -21.34 -27.15
CA ALA A 626 9.35 -21.28 -28.51
C ALA A 626 8.96 -22.55 -29.30
N GLU A 627 9.04 -23.72 -28.67
CA GLU A 627 8.60 -24.98 -29.25
C GLU A 627 7.09 -25.00 -29.54
N GLU A 628 6.27 -24.55 -28.59
CA GLU A 628 4.81 -24.51 -28.73
C GLU A 628 4.33 -23.53 -29.80
N THR A 629 5.02 -22.40 -29.95
CA THR A 629 4.62 -21.32 -30.86
C THR A 629 5.32 -21.38 -32.22
N GLY A 630 6.43 -22.10 -32.33
CA GLY A 630 7.28 -22.10 -33.52
C GLY A 630 7.98 -20.76 -33.78
N THR A 631 8.16 -19.92 -32.76
CA THR A 631 8.77 -18.58 -32.90
C THR A 631 9.89 -18.36 -31.89
N PRO A 632 10.88 -17.48 -32.19
CA PRO A 632 11.86 -17.06 -31.19
C PRO A 632 11.16 -16.40 -29.99
N VAL A 633 11.59 -16.72 -28.77
CA VAL A 633 10.94 -16.23 -27.54
C VAL A 633 11.96 -15.61 -26.60
N VAL A 634 11.64 -14.44 -26.07
CA VAL A 634 12.31 -13.81 -24.93
C VAL A 634 11.28 -13.56 -23.84
N LEU A 635 11.52 -14.10 -22.65
CA LEU A 635 10.70 -13.85 -21.47
C LEU A 635 11.31 -12.73 -20.65
N PHE A 636 10.46 -11.90 -20.05
CA PHE A 636 10.89 -10.95 -19.01
C PHE A 636 10.22 -11.24 -17.68
N ASP A 637 10.90 -10.86 -16.61
CA ASP A 637 10.45 -11.10 -15.23
C ASP A 637 9.48 -10.02 -14.75
N LEU A 638 8.78 -10.31 -13.66
CA LEU A 638 7.89 -9.39 -13.00
C LEU A 638 8.65 -8.24 -12.32
N SER A 639 8.06 -7.05 -12.30
CA SER A 639 8.51 -5.92 -11.49
C SER A 639 7.34 -5.32 -10.73
N ALA A 640 7.55 -4.87 -9.48
CA ALA A 640 6.53 -4.09 -8.79
C ALA A 640 6.32 -2.73 -9.46
N ASN A 641 7.35 -2.20 -10.12
CA ASN A 641 7.27 -0.94 -10.86
C ASN A 641 8.33 -0.86 -11.99
N TYR A 642 7.94 -1.30 -13.19
CA TYR A 642 8.82 -1.25 -14.37
C TYR A 642 9.33 0.15 -14.71
N SER A 643 8.58 1.21 -14.40
CA SER A 643 9.04 2.58 -14.70
C SER A 643 10.23 2.98 -13.82
N GLN A 644 10.22 2.59 -12.54
CA GLN A 644 11.26 2.92 -11.57
C GLN A 644 12.41 1.91 -11.53
N ALA A 645 12.17 0.66 -11.93
CA ALA A 645 13.18 -0.39 -11.96
C ALA A 645 14.35 0.00 -12.88
N PRO A 646 15.59 0.13 -12.39
CA PRO A 646 16.74 0.45 -13.23
C PRO A 646 17.14 -0.71 -14.16
N CYS A 647 16.70 -1.94 -13.86
CA CYS A 647 16.99 -3.12 -14.66
C CYS A 647 15.76 -3.98 -14.93
N VAL A 648 15.88 -4.85 -15.93
CA VAL A 648 14.90 -5.88 -16.29
C VAL A 648 15.62 -7.20 -16.40
N ALA A 649 15.10 -8.24 -15.74
CA ALA A 649 15.59 -9.60 -15.89
C ALA A 649 14.87 -10.29 -17.05
N ILE A 650 15.63 -10.97 -17.91
CA ILE A 650 15.09 -11.71 -19.07
C ILE A 650 15.68 -13.12 -19.14
N SER A 651 15.00 -14.03 -19.82
CA SER A 651 15.57 -15.26 -20.36
C SER A 651 15.26 -15.40 -21.85
N CYS A 652 16.14 -16.07 -22.57
CA CYS A 652 16.01 -16.30 -24.00
C CYS A 652 15.85 -17.79 -24.26
N ALA A 653 15.02 -18.16 -25.23
CA ALA A 653 14.89 -19.55 -25.65
C ALA A 653 16.20 -20.05 -26.26
N MET A 654 16.54 -21.33 -26.03
CA MET A 654 17.74 -21.95 -26.58
C MET A 654 17.73 -22.01 -28.11
N GLN A 655 16.53 -22.01 -28.70
CA GLN A 655 16.32 -21.98 -30.15
C GLN A 655 16.59 -20.60 -30.77
N ASN A 656 16.72 -19.53 -29.97
CA ASN A 656 17.00 -18.19 -30.48
C ASN A 656 18.44 -18.08 -30.99
N ASP A 657 18.63 -17.55 -32.19
CA ASP A 657 19.92 -16.97 -32.57
C ASP A 657 20.25 -15.66 -31.80
N ALA A 658 21.53 -15.23 -31.88
CA ALA A 658 22.01 -14.04 -31.19
C ALA A 658 21.29 -12.75 -31.60
N ARG A 659 20.85 -12.65 -32.87
CA ARG A 659 20.18 -11.44 -33.39
C ARG A 659 18.82 -11.25 -32.75
N HIS A 660 18.08 -12.33 -32.50
CA HIS A 660 16.81 -12.27 -31.77
C HIS A 660 16.99 -11.68 -30.38
N ASN A 661 18.00 -12.17 -29.64
CA ASN A 661 18.26 -11.76 -28.27
C ASN A 661 18.76 -10.31 -28.21
N ASP A 662 19.75 -9.98 -29.03
CA ASP A 662 20.39 -8.66 -29.04
C ASP A 662 19.42 -7.54 -29.41
N LYS A 663 18.42 -7.83 -30.24
CA LYS A 663 17.35 -6.89 -30.63
C LYS A 663 16.46 -6.52 -29.44
N VAL A 664 16.02 -7.50 -28.65
CA VAL A 664 15.22 -7.25 -27.44
C VAL A 664 16.06 -6.53 -26.39
N VAL A 665 17.32 -6.93 -26.20
CA VAL A 665 18.26 -6.26 -25.29
C VAL A 665 18.45 -4.80 -25.71
N ARG A 666 18.67 -4.53 -27.00
CA ARG A 666 18.84 -3.18 -27.55
C ARG A 666 17.62 -2.31 -27.29
N LEU A 667 16.42 -2.87 -27.46
CA LEU A 667 15.16 -2.17 -27.20
C LEU A 667 15.05 -1.77 -25.73
N LEU A 668 15.23 -2.71 -24.80
CA LEU A 668 15.16 -2.43 -23.36
C LEU A 668 16.20 -1.38 -22.93
N GLN A 669 17.43 -1.48 -23.44
CA GLN A 669 18.49 -0.50 -23.17
C GLN A 669 18.19 0.88 -23.76
N SER A 670 17.44 0.96 -24.87
CA SER A 670 16.99 2.25 -25.42
C SER A 670 16.05 3.02 -24.47
N PHE A 671 15.37 2.30 -23.58
CA PHE A 671 14.56 2.87 -22.49
C PHE A 671 15.37 3.17 -21.22
N GLY A 672 16.70 3.08 -21.28
CA GLY A 672 17.60 3.32 -20.15
C GLY A 672 17.64 2.18 -19.14
N LYS A 673 17.14 0.99 -19.49
CA LYS A 673 17.18 -0.19 -18.61
C LYS A 673 18.50 -0.94 -18.75
N GLN A 674 19.07 -1.36 -17.62
CA GLN A 674 20.05 -2.44 -17.61
C GLN A 674 19.35 -3.78 -17.80
N VAL A 675 20.02 -4.75 -18.43
CA VAL A 675 19.42 -6.07 -18.69
C VAL A 675 20.21 -7.14 -17.95
N ILE A 676 19.54 -7.88 -17.10
CA ILE A 676 20.09 -9.06 -16.43
C ILE A 676 19.62 -10.28 -17.23
N LEU A 677 20.56 -11.04 -17.78
CA LEU A 677 20.24 -12.27 -18.49
C LEU A 677 20.33 -13.45 -17.53
N LEU A 678 19.20 -14.11 -17.29
CA LEU A 678 19.12 -15.38 -16.59
C LEU A 678 19.16 -16.52 -17.61
N PRO A 679 19.63 -17.73 -17.22
CA PRO A 679 19.45 -18.92 -18.03
C PRO A 679 17.95 -19.18 -18.25
N ASP A 680 17.63 -20.12 -19.14
CA ASP A 680 16.24 -20.41 -19.48
C ASP A 680 15.49 -21.10 -18.33
N TYR A 681 15.02 -20.27 -17.39
CA TYR A 681 14.55 -20.66 -16.07
C TYR A 681 13.04 -20.54 -15.96
N PRO A 682 12.31 -21.60 -15.54
CA PRO A 682 10.86 -21.57 -15.50
C PRO A 682 10.36 -20.55 -14.47
N GLY A 683 9.49 -19.64 -14.93
CA GLY A 683 8.90 -18.60 -14.08
C GLY A 683 9.83 -17.45 -13.69
N LEU A 684 11.06 -17.41 -14.21
CA LEU A 684 12.13 -16.49 -13.78
C LEU A 684 12.20 -16.39 -12.25
N LEU A 685 12.69 -15.30 -11.63
CA LEU A 685 12.86 -15.28 -10.18
C LEU A 685 11.73 -14.52 -9.46
N VAL A 686 11.35 -13.34 -9.94
CA VAL A 686 10.38 -12.47 -9.27
C VAL A 686 8.96 -13.03 -9.41
N MET A 687 8.54 -13.42 -10.62
CA MET A 687 7.20 -13.95 -10.86
C MET A 687 6.94 -15.23 -10.05
N ARG A 688 7.85 -16.21 -10.06
CA ARG A 688 7.65 -17.44 -9.26
C ARG A 688 7.64 -17.18 -7.76
N THR A 689 8.46 -16.23 -7.28
CA THR A 689 8.46 -15.81 -5.89
C THR A 689 7.13 -15.22 -5.50
N LEU A 690 6.62 -14.27 -6.29
CA LEU A 690 5.31 -13.67 -6.03
C LEU A 690 4.17 -14.70 -6.10
N ALA A 691 4.22 -15.61 -7.06
CA ALA A 691 3.22 -16.65 -7.20
C ALA A 691 3.15 -17.52 -5.94
N MET A 692 4.30 -17.91 -5.39
CA MET A 692 4.37 -18.66 -4.14
C MET A 692 3.95 -17.84 -2.91
N LEU A 693 4.32 -16.56 -2.83
CA LEU A 693 3.85 -15.64 -1.77
C LEU A 693 2.33 -15.50 -1.78
N SER A 694 1.74 -15.29 -2.96
CA SER A 694 0.30 -15.16 -3.17
C SER A 694 -0.43 -16.45 -2.83
N ASN A 695 0.14 -17.59 -3.22
CA ASN A 695 -0.41 -18.92 -2.92
C ASN A 695 -0.45 -19.18 -1.41
N GLU A 696 0.62 -18.85 -0.69
CA GLU A 696 0.68 -19.01 0.76
C GLU A 696 -0.27 -18.04 1.49
N ALA A 697 -0.34 -16.79 1.02
CA ALA A 697 -1.28 -15.81 1.54
C ALA A 697 -2.74 -16.27 1.38
N LEU A 698 -3.11 -16.80 0.20
CA LEU A 698 -4.45 -17.35 -0.04
C LEU A 698 -4.73 -18.61 0.80
N ASP A 699 -3.73 -19.45 1.09
CA ASP A 699 -3.89 -20.57 2.03
C ASP A 699 -4.19 -20.08 3.45
N ALA A 700 -3.52 -19.01 3.89
CA ALA A 700 -3.77 -18.39 5.19
C ALA A 700 -5.19 -17.80 5.27
N VAL A 701 -5.65 -17.11 4.21
CA VAL A 701 -7.04 -16.61 4.13
C VAL A 701 -8.04 -17.78 4.13
N ASN A 702 -7.81 -18.80 3.30
CA ASN A 702 -8.70 -19.95 3.15
C ASN A 702 -8.89 -20.72 4.47
N LYS A 703 -7.84 -20.78 5.30
CA LYS A 703 -7.87 -21.43 6.63
C LYS A 703 -8.38 -20.50 7.74
N GLY A 704 -8.79 -19.27 7.41
CA GLY A 704 -9.24 -18.27 8.36
C GLY A 704 -8.16 -17.87 9.36
N VAL A 705 -6.89 -17.88 8.94
CA VAL A 705 -5.77 -17.46 9.81
C VAL A 705 -5.78 -15.96 10.02
N ALA A 706 -5.96 -15.19 8.94
CA ALA A 706 -6.02 -13.73 8.97
C ALA A 706 -6.85 -13.25 7.77
N SER A 707 -7.29 -12.00 7.83
CA SER A 707 -7.94 -11.35 6.69
C SER A 707 -6.93 -11.07 5.57
N ALA A 708 -7.41 -10.88 4.34
CA ALA A 708 -6.54 -10.50 3.23
C ALA A 708 -5.80 -9.17 3.49
N GLU A 709 -6.51 -8.19 4.08
CA GLU A 709 -5.97 -6.88 4.43
C GLU A 709 -4.88 -6.96 5.51
N ASP A 710 -5.11 -7.77 6.55
CA ASP A 710 -4.13 -8.00 7.61
C ASP A 710 -2.87 -8.65 7.06
N ILE A 711 -3.00 -9.62 6.15
CA ILE A 711 -1.85 -10.26 5.51
C ILE A 711 -1.06 -9.23 4.70
N ASP A 712 -1.70 -8.50 3.81
CA ASP A 712 -1.00 -7.50 2.99
C ASP A 712 -0.36 -6.38 3.82
N SER A 713 -1.03 -5.95 4.90
CA SER A 713 -0.47 -5.00 5.86
C SER A 713 0.72 -5.58 6.62
N ALA A 714 0.65 -6.84 7.03
CA ALA A 714 1.75 -7.51 7.73
C ALA A 714 3.00 -7.63 6.84
N LEU A 715 2.85 -7.97 5.56
CA LEU A 715 4.01 -8.10 4.67
C LEU A 715 4.60 -6.73 4.28
N ARG A 716 3.78 -5.70 4.13
CA ARG A 716 4.27 -4.33 3.92
C ARG A 716 4.98 -3.77 5.15
N CYS A 717 4.37 -3.86 6.33
CA CYS A 717 4.91 -3.23 7.54
C CYS A 717 5.97 -4.09 8.26
N GLY A 718 5.90 -5.41 8.13
CA GLY A 718 6.79 -6.36 8.83
C GLY A 718 8.05 -6.69 8.06
N VAL A 719 7.97 -6.80 6.72
CA VAL A 719 9.12 -7.16 5.86
C VAL A 719 9.37 -6.18 4.72
N ASN A 720 8.72 -5.01 4.75
CA ASN A 720 8.93 -3.91 3.81
C ASN A 720 8.74 -4.29 2.34
N TYR A 721 7.74 -5.12 2.05
CA TYR A 721 7.38 -5.43 0.66
C TYR A 721 6.81 -4.19 -0.04
N PRO A 722 7.11 -3.98 -1.33
CA PRO A 722 6.60 -2.83 -2.08
C PRO A 722 5.08 -2.86 -2.23
N ARG A 723 4.48 -4.06 -2.19
CA ARG A 723 3.05 -4.31 -2.25
C ARG A 723 2.69 -5.57 -1.47
N GLY A 724 1.47 -5.64 -0.93
CA GLY A 724 0.96 -6.86 -0.32
C GLY A 724 0.84 -8.00 -1.35
N PRO A 725 1.13 -9.26 -0.98
CA PRO A 725 1.07 -10.38 -1.91
C PRO A 725 -0.31 -10.58 -2.55
N LEU A 726 -1.41 -10.35 -1.83
CA LEU A 726 -2.77 -10.53 -2.36
C LEU A 726 -3.17 -9.36 -3.26
N GLU A 727 -2.91 -8.12 -2.83
CA GLU A 727 -3.04 -6.91 -3.65
C GLU A 727 -2.27 -7.06 -4.98
N TRP A 728 -1.06 -7.61 -4.94
CA TRP A 728 -0.23 -7.79 -6.12
C TRP A 728 -0.74 -8.92 -7.01
N GLY A 729 -1.14 -10.06 -6.43
CA GLY A 729 -1.76 -11.17 -7.15
C GLY A 729 -3.07 -10.77 -7.84
N ALA A 730 -3.91 -9.97 -7.18
CA ALA A 730 -5.15 -9.44 -7.74
C ALA A 730 -4.89 -8.53 -8.95
N ALA A 731 -3.89 -7.64 -8.87
CA ALA A 731 -3.56 -6.72 -9.95
C ALA A 731 -2.91 -7.41 -11.16
N LEU A 732 -2.14 -8.47 -10.92
CA LEU A 732 -1.57 -9.30 -12.00
C LEU A 732 -2.63 -10.22 -12.62
N GLY A 733 -3.66 -10.58 -11.85
CA GLY A 733 -4.72 -11.51 -12.22
C GLY A 733 -4.46 -12.92 -11.70
N TRP A 734 -5.46 -13.49 -11.02
CA TRP A 734 -5.35 -14.80 -10.39
C TRP A 734 -5.11 -15.95 -11.38
N ARG A 735 -5.56 -15.79 -12.63
CA ARG A 735 -5.31 -16.78 -13.71
C ARG A 735 -3.84 -16.87 -14.07
N GLN A 736 -3.12 -15.74 -14.11
CA GLN A 736 -1.69 -15.72 -14.36
C GLN A 736 -0.92 -16.39 -13.21
N ILE A 737 -1.29 -16.09 -11.95
CA ILE A 737 -0.68 -16.74 -10.77
C ILE A 737 -0.91 -18.26 -10.81
N LEU A 738 -2.15 -18.70 -11.08
CA LEU A 738 -2.48 -20.11 -11.19
C LEU A 738 -1.68 -20.80 -12.31
N ALA A 739 -1.65 -20.21 -13.51
CA ALA A 739 -0.90 -20.76 -14.65
C ALA A 739 0.60 -20.88 -14.33
N THR A 740 1.19 -19.87 -13.69
CA THR A 740 2.59 -19.92 -13.23
C THR A 740 2.85 -21.11 -12.33
N LEU A 741 2.03 -21.31 -11.30
CA LEU A 741 2.21 -22.42 -10.36
C LEU A 741 1.96 -23.78 -11.00
N GLU A 742 0.97 -23.91 -11.87
CA GLU A 742 0.70 -25.17 -12.59
C GLU A 742 1.82 -25.52 -13.57
N ASN A 743 2.40 -24.54 -14.25
CA ASN A 743 3.54 -24.76 -15.14
C ASN A 743 4.80 -25.12 -14.34
N LEU A 744 5.07 -24.45 -13.20
CA LEU A 744 6.16 -24.83 -12.29
C LEU A 744 5.96 -26.24 -11.73
N HIS A 745 4.74 -26.57 -11.30
CA HIS A 745 4.40 -27.91 -10.82
C HIS A 745 4.62 -28.97 -11.90
N ARG A 746 4.23 -28.69 -13.16
CA ARG A 746 4.46 -29.59 -14.29
C ARG A 746 5.95 -29.74 -14.63
N TYR A 747 6.72 -28.66 -14.55
CA TYR A 747 8.14 -28.66 -14.84
C TYR A 747 8.95 -29.46 -13.80
N TYR A 748 8.71 -29.21 -12.52
CA TYR A 748 9.47 -29.83 -11.43
C TYR A 748 8.89 -31.17 -10.96
N GLY A 749 7.59 -31.41 -11.16
CA GLY A 749 6.89 -32.57 -10.60
C GLY A 749 6.75 -32.52 -9.06
N GLU A 750 7.04 -31.38 -8.43
CA GLU A 750 7.13 -31.26 -6.98
C GLU A 750 5.83 -30.68 -6.38
N PRO A 751 5.32 -31.22 -5.25
CA PRO A 751 4.14 -30.70 -4.56
C PRO A 751 4.34 -29.32 -3.92
N ARG A 752 5.57 -28.78 -3.94
CA ARG A 752 5.91 -27.42 -3.52
C ARG A 752 5.07 -26.37 -4.26
N TYR A 753 4.94 -26.49 -5.57
CA TYR A 753 4.24 -25.51 -6.42
C TYR A 753 2.74 -25.76 -6.55
N ARG A 754 2.15 -26.62 -5.72
CA ARG A 754 0.72 -26.94 -5.83
C ARG A 754 -0.15 -25.69 -5.60
N PRO A 755 -1.08 -25.34 -6.50
CA PRO A 755 -2.00 -24.23 -6.28
C PRO A 755 -3.02 -24.53 -5.18
N MET A 756 -3.26 -23.55 -4.31
CA MET A 756 -4.20 -23.67 -3.19
C MET A 756 -5.66 -23.53 -3.66
N PRO A 757 -6.64 -24.13 -2.95
CA PRO A 757 -8.04 -24.14 -3.39
C PRO A 757 -8.61 -22.73 -3.66
N LEU A 758 -8.32 -21.76 -2.79
CA LEU A 758 -8.83 -20.39 -2.95
C LEU A 758 -8.25 -19.69 -4.18
N LEU A 759 -6.99 -19.97 -4.54
CA LEU A 759 -6.40 -19.49 -5.79
C LEU A 759 -7.14 -20.04 -7.02
N ARG A 760 -7.46 -21.33 -7.01
CA ARG A 760 -8.24 -21.95 -8.09
C ARG A 760 -9.64 -21.34 -8.20
N HIS A 761 -10.28 -21.07 -7.07
CA HIS A 761 -11.59 -20.44 -7.02
C HIS A 761 -11.56 -19.01 -7.60
N TYR A 762 -10.60 -18.18 -7.17
CA TYR A 762 -10.47 -16.82 -7.69
C TYR A 762 -10.09 -16.79 -9.17
N ALA A 763 -9.20 -17.67 -9.62
CA ALA A 763 -8.87 -17.78 -11.04
C ALA A 763 -10.09 -18.18 -11.89
N PHE A 764 -10.98 -19.02 -11.36
CA PHE A 764 -12.24 -19.39 -12.03
C PHE A 764 -13.23 -18.21 -12.09
N LEU A 765 -13.43 -17.48 -10.99
CA LEU A 765 -14.34 -16.32 -10.97
C LEU A 765 -13.88 -15.21 -11.92
N SER A 766 -12.57 -14.99 -12.05
CA SER A 766 -12.00 -14.06 -13.03
C SER A 766 -12.25 -14.47 -14.49
N SER A 767 -12.74 -15.68 -14.77
CA SER A 767 -13.13 -16.13 -16.12
C SER A 767 -14.62 -16.06 -16.40
N GLY A 768 -15.46 -15.70 -15.41
CA GLY A 768 -16.92 -15.62 -15.55
C GLY A 768 -17.48 -14.22 -15.80
N ALA A 769 -16.61 -13.22 -16.01
CA ALA A 769 -16.99 -11.89 -16.47
C ALA A 769 -16.75 -11.81 -17.99
N GLU A 770 -17.54 -12.59 -18.74
CA GLU A 770 -17.73 -12.41 -20.19
C GLU A 770 -19.05 -11.67 -20.46
#